data_AF-A0A238W6F4-F1
#
_entry.id   AF-A0A238W6F4-F1
#
_cell.length_a   1.000
_cell.length_b   1.000
_cell.length_c   1.000
_cell.angle_alpha   90.00
_cell.angle_beta   90.00
_cell.angle_gamma   90.00
#
_symmetry.space_group_name_H-M   'P 1'
#
loop_
_entity.id
_entity.type
_entity.pdbx_description
1 polymer ?
#
loop_
_entity_poly.entity_id
_entity_poly.type
_entity_poly.pdbx_seq_one_letter_code
_entity_poly.pdbx_strand_id
1 'polypeptide(L)'
;MTPPDGSFPGMAPLSAPLLPDLAIVLPGGRTLLAVSHLGAALPRRGFCGDAPWRAMCWPTPTGRAGIALVEAPLLGAGHLRGSGGEEHEIAPPRGIDVAPAPLAEFVRHHRLNNRDVFDFLIDTMAGTAPGQVRPGDRDFAAAFLSLAAEAGGFVEILACPDTGGLFAQGWAMSLAAGRHRLARLGDALELCQADVAAFARDDIPPPGTGFSLFSRDWHGIDVDTLGSLFYEQDGTLKRLEVVQGSVTRLRGDDATQHVRQMLPRLACDEQVMRIYRRICRPRYRGIDTLSETTLPVAAAFDAVFESPSGGLLAMGWLLDPLRRVERVILKSSAGLYAPLQDRWNPLPRADLNDGFAADPRFARLLDPSDTTHGFIAFAAGSPRQGNEEFYLELVLDDNTCLFRPLTITRLEGRELLSQILNGVPLHDPTIDRIIVDALAPFLAGLPARSRKPRTAQRPIPLSPDRGEITAVIPLARLAHLQPMMALLAGTPEARRLDLAIVMTRSQAGQAPERLTDSFGFYGLRGRLLLVADQTDLCTRIEAGLALADGDRALLWSPAALPATANWLAQLEDELDGLDALGLISPTLVYEDGSVFYGGDGATSENSAPMLGYPREWLIRGAPRPMPAGSAQLALIDRAAMAQAGGFSGRLYSDAMVHRDLARRLHDAGFGIWSSRSVDFWMLEDPQNASDAMLRLLERIDSALAGHDAPILAGGRPR
;
A
#
# COMPACT_ATOMS: atom_id res chain seq x y z
N MET A 1 -66.29 31.75 13.50
CA MET A 1 -66.42 30.31 13.22
C MET A 1 -65.56 29.58 14.23
N THR A 2 -66.23 28.91 15.15
CA THR A 2 -65.68 28.12 16.27
C THR A 2 -65.94 26.65 15.92
N PRO A 3 -65.06 25.68 16.23
CA PRO A 3 -65.40 24.27 16.06
C PRO A 3 -66.52 23.88 17.04
N PRO A 4 -67.51 23.05 16.64
CA PRO A 4 -68.68 22.69 17.44
C PRO A 4 -68.44 21.51 18.40
N ASP A 5 -67.22 21.37 18.89
CA ASP A 5 -66.79 20.25 19.72
C ASP A 5 -65.86 20.87 20.76
N GLY A 6 -66.33 21.05 21.99
CA GLY A 6 -65.62 21.69 23.11
C GLY A 6 -64.39 20.91 23.61
N SER A 7 -63.58 20.41 22.68
CA SER A 7 -62.38 19.62 22.90
C SER A 7 -61.22 20.56 23.14
N PHE A 8 -60.95 20.86 24.41
CA PHE A 8 -59.65 21.39 24.82
C PHE A 8 -58.55 20.39 24.39
N PRO A 9 -57.36 20.83 23.98
CA PRO A 9 -56.23 19.92 23.84
C PRO A 9 -55.99 19.30 25.22
N GLY A 10 -56.19 17.98 25.31
CA GLY A 10 -56.00 17.24 26.55
C GLY A 10 -54.59 17.49 27.07
N MET A 11 -54.50 18.06 28.27
CA MET A 11 -53.32 17.89 29.12
C MET A 11 -53.06 16.39 29.20
N ALA A 12 -51.88 15.97 28.75
CA ALA A 12 -51.38 14.64 29.07
C ALA A 12 -51.48 14.45 30.60
N PRO A 13 -51.90 13.28 31.11
CA PRO A 13 -51.93 13.05 32.54
C PRO A 13 -50.55 13.36 33.11
N LEU A 14 -50.49 14.27 34.08
CA LEU A 14 -49.28 14.60 34.84
C LEU A 14 -48.73 13.29 35.39
N SER A 15 -47.66 12.79 34.76
CA SER A 15 -46.95 11.62 35.24
C SER A 15 -46.36 11.99 36.59
N ALA A 16 -46.57 11.17 37.61
CA ALA A 16 -46.02 11.41 38.94
C ALA A 16 -44.50 11.66 38.83
N PRO A 17 -43.95 12.60 39.64
CA PRO A 17 -42.54 12.95 39.55
C PRO A 17 -41.68 11.71 39.78
N LEU A 18 -40.69 11.51 38.92
CA LEU A 18 -39.70 10.46 39.07
C LEU A 18 -38.89 10.77 40.31
N LEU A 19 -38.81 9.82 41.23
CA LEU A 19 -38.06 9.94 42.47
C LEU A 19 -36.79 9.09 42.37
N PRO A 20 -35.61 9.70 42.12
CA PRO A 20 -34.37 8.94 42.05
C PRO A 20 -34.02 8.36 43.42
N ASP A 21 -33.55 7.12 43.43
CA ASP A 21 -33.08 6.47 44.65
C ASP A 21 -31.70 7.00 45.04
N LEU A 22 -30.87 7.32 44.05
CA LEU A 22 -29.50 7.76 44.26
C LEU A 22 -29.08 8.78 43.20
N ALA A 23 -28.35 9.80 43.62
CA ALA A 23 -27.60 10.69 42.76
C ALA A 23 -26.11 10.63 43.12
N ILE A 24 -25.26 10.31 42.15
CA ILE A 24 -23.81 10.31 42.32
C ILE A 24 -23.22 11.53 41.62
N VAL A 25 -22.53 12.36 42.38
CA VAL A 25 -21.85 13.54 41.85
C VAL A 25 -20.49 13.12 41.30
N LEU A 26 -20.32 13.28 39.99
CA LEU A 26 -19.09 12.98 39.28
C LEU A 26 -18.20 14.23 39.17
N PRO A 27 -16.89 14.07 38.93
CA PRO A 27 -15.98 15.19 38.69
C PRO A 27 -16.47 16.14 37.59
N GLY A 28 -16.38 17.44 37.85
CA GLY A 28 -16.90 18.49 36.96
C GLY A 28 -18.39 18.77 37.11
N GLY A 29 -19.02 18.35 38.21
CA GLY A 29 -20.38 18.75 38.60
C GLY A 29 -21.50 18.00 37.89
N ARG A 30 -21.20 16.88 37.24
CA ARG A 30 -22.20 16.04 36.56
C ARG A 30 -22.89 15.11 37.55
N THR A 31 -24.06 14.61 37.20
CA THR A 31 -24.82 13.73 38.09
C THR A 31 -25.24 12.45 37.39
N LEU A 32 -24.87 11.32 37.98
CA LEU A 32 -25.37 10.00 37.60
C LEU A 32 -26.55 9.65 38.52
N LEU A 33 -27.75 9.63 37.96
CA LEU A 33 -28.98 9.27 38.66
C LEU A 33 -29.26 7.77 38.51
N ALA A 34 -29.62 7.12 39.60
CA ALA A 34 -30.17 5.77 39.60
C ALA A 34 -31.63 5.82 40.07
N VAL A 35 -32.53 5.24 39.29
CA VAL A 35 -33.98 5.30 39.49
C VAL A 35 -34.57 3.90 39.39
N SER A 36 -35.31 3.46 40.40
CA SER A 36 -36.06 2.20 40.39
C SER A 36 -37.56 2.41 40.21
N HIS A 37 -38.32 1.31 40.13
CA HIS A 37 -39.77 1.29 40.03
C HIS A 37 -40.36 2.12 38.88
N LEU A 38 -39.61 2.27 37.79
CA LEU A 38 -40.05 2.97 36.58
C LEU A 38 -41.21 2.20 35.92
N GLY A 39 -42.32 2.90 35.65
CA GLY A 39 -43.48 2.35 34.92
C GLY A 39 -43.23 2.18 33.42
N ALA A 40 -42.35 3.01 32.84
CA ALA A 40 -41.88 2.92 31.45
C ALA A 40 -40.37 3.21 31.39
N ALA A 41 -39.68 2.79 30.33
CA ALA A 41 -38.27 3.17 30.17
C ALA A 41 -38.15 4.66 29.88
N LEU A 42 -37.12 5.28 30.45
CA LEU A 42 -36.73 6.64 30.10
C LEU A 42 -36.24 6.71 28.64
N PRO A 43 -36.43 7.86 27.97
CA PRO A 43 -35.76 8.15 26.71
C PRO A 43 -34.24 7.91 26.81
N ARG A 44 -33.63 7.34 25.77
CA ARG A 44 -32.18 7.04 25.76
C ARG A 44 -31.30 8.28 25.83
N ARG A 45 -31.83 9.43 25.40
CA ARG A 45 -31.13 10.73 25.37
C ARG A 45 -32.11 11.88 25.45
N GLY A 46 -31.62 13.02 25.94
CA GLY A 46 -32.40 14.23 26.06
C GLY A 46 -31.59 15.41 26.59
N PHE A 47 -32.30 16.42 27.09
CA PHE A 47 -31.74 17.60 27.74
C PHE A 47 -32.38 17.86 29.10
N CYS A 48 -31.58 18.31 30.07
CA CYS A 48 -31.98 18.82 31.37
C CYS A 48 -31.62 20.31 31.39
N GLY A 49 -32.59 21.20 31.18
CA GLY A 49 -32.29 22.56 30.74
C GLY A 49 -31.55 22.53 29.39
N ASP A 50 -30.35 23.13 29.35
CA ASP A 50 -29.46 23.10 28.18
C ASP A 50 -28.44 21.96 28.21
N ALA A 51 -28.35 21.21 29.31
CA ALA A 51 -27.35 20.16 29.48
C ALA A 51 -27.83 18.82 28.91
N PRO A 52 -27.04 18.12 28.08
CA PRO A 52 -27.44 16.82 27.54
C PRO A 52 -27.45 15.74 28.64
N TRP A 53 -28.33 14.76 28.51
CA TRP A 53 -28.31 13.55 29.32
C TRP A 53 -28.51 12.30 28.46
N ARG A 54 -28.03 11.17 28.98
CA ARG A 54 -28.20 9.83 28.40
C ARG A 54 -28.66 8.87 29.49
N ALA A 55 -29.50 7.91 29.14
CA ALA A 55 -29.92 6.89 30.08
C ALA A 55 -30.07 5.52 29.46
N MET A 56 -30.03 4.52 30.34
CA MET A 56 -30.38 3.15 30.04
C MET A 56 -31.30 2.60 31.11
N CYS A 57 -32.25 1.76 30.71
CA CYS A 57 -33.21 1.15 31.61
C CYS A 57 -33.31 -0.36 31.35
N TRP A 58 -33.45 -1.12 32.42
CA TRP A 58 -33.55 -2.57 32.43
C TRP A 58 -34.86 -3.03 33.08
N PRO A 59 -35.43 -4.15 32.63
CA PRO A 59 -36.54 -4.79 33.33
C PRO A 59 -36.08 -5.35 34.68
N THR A 60 -36.94 -5.25 35.69
CA THR A 60 -36.73 -5.79 37.04
C THR A 60 -38.01 -6.52 37.49
N PRO A 61 -37.96 -7.38 38.53
CA PRO A 61 -39.16 -8.06 39.02
C PRO A 61 -40.29 -7.13 39.49
N THR A 62 -39.96 -5.89 39.88
CA THR A 62 -40.88 -4.91 40.45
C THR A 62 -41.16 -3.70 39.53
N GLY A 63 -40.89 -3.83 38.23
CA GLY A 63 -41.02 -2.75 37.25
C GLY A 63 -39.76 -2.60 36.40
N ARG A 64 -39.29 -1.37 36.18
CA ARG A 64 -38.00 -1.11 35.54
C ARG A 64 -37.08 -0.33 36.48
N ALA A 65 -35.78 -0.47 36.28
CA ALA A 65 -34.78 0.39 36.91
C ALA A 65 -33.88 0.96 35.82
N GLY A 66 -33.33 2.14 36.03
CA GLY A 66 -32.53 2.83 35.05
C GLY A 66 -31.45 3.70 35.67
N ILE A 67 -30.43 3.99 34.87
CA ILE A 67 -29.33 4.88 35.22
C ILE A 67 -29.29 5.97 34.14
N ALA A 68 -29.15 7.23 34.57
CA ALA A 68 -29.08 8.39 33.69
C ALA A 68 -27.86 9.26 34.05
N LEU A 69 -26.98 9.53 33.08
CA LEU A 69 -25.91 10.51 33.22
C LEU A 69 -26.40 11.86 32.70
N VAL A 70 -26.42 12.86 33.58
CA VAL A 70 -26.78 14.25 33.26
C VAL A 70 -25.51 15.09 33.29
N GLU A 71 -25.22 15.80 32.20
CA GLU A 71 -24.05 16.68 32.05
C GLU A 71 -24.21 18.02 32.80
N ALA A 72 -24.88 18.00 33.95
CA ALA A 72 -25.11 19.12 34.86
C ALA A 72 -25.43 18.61 36.27
N PRO A 73 -25.26 19.47 37.31
CA PRO A 73 -25.59 19.09 38.68
C PRO A 73 -27.10 19.00 38.86
N LEU A 74 -27.59 17.82 39.21
CA LEU A 74 -29.03 17.56 39.42
C LEU A 74 -29.26 16.92 40.78
N LEU A 75 -29.25 17.77 41.82
CA LEU A 75 -29.38 17.35 43.23
C LEU A 75 -30.70 17.77 43.90
N GLY A 76 -31.55 18.50 43.17
CA GLY A 76 -32.87 18.95 43.63
C GLY A 76 -33.94 18.62 42.60
N ALA A 77 -35.12 19.25 42.73
CA ALA A 77 -36.18 19.07 41.74
C ALA A 77 -35.75 19.62 40.37
N GLY A 78 -36.07 18.92 39.29
CA GLY A 78 -35.68 19.28 37.93
C GLY A 78 -36.55 18.62 36.86
N HIS A 79 -36.22 18.82 35.59
CA HIS A 79 -36.98 18.26 34.46
C HIS A 79 -36.02 17.62 33.45
N LEU A 80 -36.29 16.36 33.09
CA LEU A 80 -35.61 15.67 32.00
C LEU A 80 -36.51 15.67 30.77
N ARG A 81 -36.08 16.34 29.71
CA ARG A 81 -36.77 16.34 28.42
C ARG A 81 -36.12 15.37 27.46
N GLY A 82 -36.83 14.34 27.03
CA GLY A 82 -36.39 13.38 26.01
C GLY A 82 -36.31 14.00 24.62
N SER A 83 -35.54 13.39 23.72
CA SER A 83 -35.41 13.87 22.32
C SER A 83 -36.73 13.84 21.52
N GLY A 84 -37.74 13.10 21.98
CA GLY A 84 -39.08 13.05 21.39
C GLY A 84 -40.05 14.10 21.93
N GLY A 85 -39.61 14.98 22.83
CA GLY A 85 -40.46 16.00 23.47
C GLY A 85 -41.17 15.55 24.75
N GLU A 86 -40.99 14.30 25.17
CA GLU A 86 -41.44 13.79 26.47
C GLU A 86 -40.72 14.53 27.61
N GLU A 87 -41.46 14.95 28.64
CA GLU A 87 -40.90 15.65 29.79
C GLU A 87 -41.21 14.90 31.07
N HIS A 88 -40.18 14.64 31.87
CA HIS A 88 -40.28 13.97 33.15
C HIS A 88 -39.81 14.90 34.26
N GLU A 89 -40.71 15.22 35.19
CA GLU A 89 -40.35 15.91 36.43
C GLU A 89 -39.53 14.95 37.32
N ILE A 90 -38.41 15.43 37.85
CA ILE A 90 -37.53 14.73 38.76
C ILE A 90 -37.67 15.37 40.14
N ALA A 91 -38.01 14.57 41.14
CA ALA A 91 -37.97 14.98 42.54
C ALA A 91 -36.53 14.88 43.10
N PRO A 92 -36.22 15.55 44.23
CA PRO A 92 -34.92 15.43 44.87
C PRO A 92 -34.56 13.95 45.17
N PRO A 93 -33.32 13.51 44.88
CA PRO A 93 -32.90 12.13 45.07
C PRO A 93 -32.93 11.73 46.55
N ARG A 94 -33.27 10.47 46.84
CA ARG A 94 -33.33 9.94 48.22
C ARG A 94 -31.97 9.85 48.89
N GLY A 95 -30.92 9.59 48.10
CA GLY A 95 -29.53 9.57 48.54
C GLY A 95 -28.63 10.36 47.58
N ILE A 96 -27.61 11.01 48.12
CA ILE A 96 -26.58 11.72 47.35
C ILE A 96 -25.23 11.21 47.81
N ASP A 97 -24.37 10.80 46.87
CA ASP A 97 -23.02 10.32 47.15
C ASP A 97 -22.02 10.82 46.09
N VAL A 98 -20.75 10.58 46.32
CA VAL A 98 -19.63 10.79 45.38
C VAL A 98 -18.88 9.49 45.10
N ALA A 99 -19.05 8.46 45.94
CA ALA A 99 -18.40 7.17 45.81
C ALA A 99 -19.21 6.21 44.89
N PRO A 100 -18.54 5.25 44.25
CA PRO A 100 -19.21 4.26 43.39
C PRO A 100 -19.90 3.13 44.17
N ALA A 101 -19.65 2.99 45.48
CA ALA A 101 -20.18 1.88 46.28
C ALA A 101 -21.72 1.82 46.32
N PRO A 102 -22.45 2.93 46.52
CA PRO A 102 -23.91 2.91 46.47
C PRO A 102 -24.47 2.56 45.08
N LEU A 103 -23.74 2.87 44.00
CA LEU A 103 -24.12 2.43 42.65
C LEU A 103 -24.04 0.92 42.51
N ALA A 104 -22.93 0.34 42.97
CA ALA A 104 -22.73 -1.11 42.94
C ALA A 104 -23.79 -1.84 43.78
N GLU A 105 -24.17 -1.27 44.93
CA GLU A 105 -25.27 -1.79 45.75
C GLU A 105 -26.63 -1.68 45.04
N PHE A 106 -26.94 -0.55 44.40
CA PHE A 106 -28.15 -0.38 43.61
C PHE A 106 -28.25 -1.42 42.48
N VAL A 107 -27.17 -1.58 41.72
CA VAL A 107 -27.06 -2.55 40.63
C VAL A 107 -27.30 -3.97 41.15
N ARG A 108 -26.71 -4.34 42.29
CA ARG A 108 -26.88 -5.65 42.93
C ARG A 108 -28.30 -5.86 43.46
N HIS A 109 -28.86 -4.87 44.14
CA HIS A 109 -30.20 -4.94 44.74
C HIS A 109 -31.29 -5.15 43.68
N HIS A 110 -31.19 -4.43 42.56
CA HIS A 110 -32.14 -4.54 41.45
C HIS A 110 -31.78 -5.60 40.40
N ARG A 111 -30.68 -6.34 40.60
CA ARG A 111 -30.17 -7.38 39.69
C ARG A 111 -30.00 -6.89 38.24
N LEU A 112 -29.42 -5.70 38.09
CA LEU A 112 -29.15 -5.15 36.77
C LEU A 112 -27.98 -5.91 36.12
N ASN A 113 -27.94 -5.92 34.79
CA ASN A 113 -26.83 -6.52 34.06
C ASN A 113 -25.57 -5.66 34.25
N ASN A 114 -24.58 -6.17 34.99
CA ASN A 114 -23.36 -5.45 35.33
C ASN A 114 -22.57 -5.02 34.09
N ARG A 115 -22.58 -5.83 33.02
CA ARG A 115 -21.90 -5.52 31.76
C ARG A 115 -22.59 -4.38 31.03
N ASP A 116 -23.90 -4.40 30.93
CA ASP A 116 -24.64 -3.32 30.26
C ASP A 116 -24.46 -2.00 31.02
N VAL A 117 -24.54 -2.03 32.35
CA VAL A 117 -24.27 -0.85 33.19
C VAL A 117 -22.86 -0.33 32.94
N PHE A 118 -21.87 -1.23 32.89
CA PHE A 118 -20.49 -0.88 32.61
C PHE A 118 -20.29 -0.30 31.20
N ASP A 119 -20.79 -0.95 30.15
CA ASP A 119 -20.71 -0.48 28.76
C ASP A 119 -21.34 0.91 28.64
N PHE A 120 -22.49 1.15 29.31
CA PHE A 120 -23.10 2.49 29.40
C PHE A 120 -22.20 3.51 30.11
N LEU A 121 -21.62 3.16 31.26
CA LEU A 121 -20.72 4.05 32.00
C LEU A 121 -19.48 4.44 31.18
N ILE A 122 -18.90 3.50 30.43
CA ILE A 122 -17.79 3.80 29.52
C ILE A 122 -18.25 4.65 28.32
N ASP A 123 -19.33 4.27 27.64
CA ASP A 123 -19.82 5.00 26.46
C ASP A 123 -20.26 6.43 26.78
N THR A 124 -20.72 6.68 28.01
CA THR A 124 -21.19 7.99 28.45
C THR A 124 -20.10 8.84 29.08
N MET A 125 -19.16 8.25 29.82
CA MET A 125 -18.10 9.01 30.52
C MET A 125 -16.77 9.09 29.74
N ALA A 126 -16.47 8.16 28.83
CA ALA A 126 -15.20 8.15 28.10
C ALA A 126 -15.26 8.87 26.73
N GLY A 127 -16.45 9.05 26.13
CA GLY A 127 -16.60 9.72 24.82
C GLY A 127 -15.93 8.98 23.65
N THR A 128 -16.41 9.22 22.43
CA THR A 128 -15.94 8.52 21.21
C THR A 128 -14.69 9.14 20.56
N ALA A 129 -14.04 10.13 21.18
CA ALA A 129 -12.87 10.82 20.63
C ALA A 129 -11.65 10.78 21.57
N PRO A 130 -10.45 10.41 21.08
CA PRO A 130 -9.23 10.44 21.87
C PRO A 130 -8.87 11.88 22.28
N GLY A 131 -8.73 12.13 23.59
CA GLY A 131 -8.34 13.42 24.18
C GLY A 131 -9.36 14.09 25.12
N GLN A 132 -10.54 13.50 25.29
CA GLN A 132 -11.63 14.10 26.08
C GLN A 132 -11.97 13.35 27.38
N VAL A 133 -11.19 12.34 27.76
CA VAL A 133 -11.44 11.55 28.97
C VAL A 133 -10.89 12.28 30.19
N ARG A 134 -11.76 12.60 31.16
CA ARG A 134 -11.34 13.21 32.43
C ARG A 134 -10.75 12.13 33.34
N PRO A 135 -9.59 12.34 33.99
CA PRO A 135 -8.96 11.33 34.84
C PRO A 135 -9.90 10.71 35.89
N GLY A 136 -10.69 11.54 36.58
CA GLY A 136 -11.58 11.07 37.65
C GLY A 136 -12.77 10.19 37.20
N ASP A 137 -13.12 10.17 35.91
CA ASP A 137 -14.18 9.28 35.41
C ASP A 137 -13.69 7.85 35.25
N ARG A 138 -12.41 7.68 34.88
CA ARG A 138 -11.76 6.37 34.78
C ARG A 138 -11.58 5.76 36.17
N ASP A 139 -11.18 6.56 37.15
CA ASP A 139 -11.04 6.13 38.55
C ASP A 139 -12.39 5.68 39.12
N PHE A 140 -13.46 6.43 38.84
CA PHE A 140 -14.81 6.07 39.25
C PHE A 140 -15.26 4.75 38.61
N ALA A 141 -15.08 4.58 37.30
CA ALA A 141 -15.43 3.35 36.60
C ALA A 141 -14.62 2.14 37.09
N ALA A 142 -13.32 2.32 37.34
CA ALA A 142 -12.43 1.30 37.90
C ALA A 142 -12.86 0.84 39.31
N ALA A 143 -13.19 1.80 40.17
CA ALA A 143 -13.65 1.53 41.52
C ALA A 143 -15.05 0.88 41.52
N PHE A 144 -15.96 1.31 40.63
CA PHE A 144 -17.25 0.65 40.41
C PHE A 144 -17.06 -0.81 39.99
N LEU A 145 -16.24 -1.08 38.97
CA LEU A 145 -15.94 -2.45 38.51
C LEU A 145 -15.42 -3.33 39.63
N SER A 146 -14.51 -2.80 40.46
CA SER A 146 -13.92 -3.52 41.58
C SER A 146 -14.95 -3.87 42.68
N LEU A 147 -16.05 -3.12 42.79
CA LEU A 147 -17.12 -3.32 43.77
C LEU A 147 -18.31 -4.11 43.21
N ALA A 148 -18.57 -4.00 41.91
CA ALA A 148 -19.67 -4.66 41.22
C ALA A 148 -19.31 -6.06 40.74
N ALA A 149 -18.03 -6.33 40.46
CA ALA A 149 -17.57 -7.64 40.01
C ALA A 149 -17.57 -8.66 41.16
N GLU A 150 -18.05 -9.86 40.86
CA GLU A 150 -17.96 -11.00 41.77
C GLU A 150 -16.57 -11.66 41.68
N ALA A 151 -16.10 -12.26 42.77
CA ALA A 151 -14.86 -13.02 42.76
C ALA A 151 -14.98 -14.23 41.80
N GLY A 152 -14.20 -14.21 40.73
CA GLY A 152 -14.21 -15.23 39.67
C GLY A 152 -13.06 -16.22 39.75
N GLY A 153 -11.97 -15.87 40.44
CA GLY A 153 -10.78 -16.71 40.58
C GLY A 153 -9.50 -15.90 40.79
N PHE A 154 -8.36 -16.57 40.62
CA PHE A 154 -7.04 -15.96 40.85
C PHE A 154 -6.08 -16.20 39.67
N VAL A 155 -5.19 -15.23 39.46
CA VAL A 155 -4.07 -15.30 38.53
C VAL A 155 -2.80 -15.56 39.34
N GLU A 156 -2.15 -16.67 39.07
CA GLU A 156 -0.97 -17.17 39.78
C GLU A 156 0.32 -16.92 38.98
N ILE A 157 0.21 -16.83 37.65
CA ILE A 157 1.34 -16.61 36.75
C ILE A 157 0.97 -15.50 35.75
N LEU A 158 1.87 -14.53 35.63
CA LEU A 158 1.85 -13.52 34.57
C LEU A 158 3.12 -13.68 33.74
N ALA A 159 2.98 -13.76 32.43
CA ALA A 159 4.10 -13.96 31.52
C ALA A 159 4.00 -13.03 30.32
N CYS A 160 5.15 -12.50 29.89
CA CYS A 160 5.28 -11.75 28.63
C CYS A 160 6.21 -12.55 27.70
N PRO A 161 5.66 -13.37 26.78
CA PRO A 161 6.48 -14.13 25.83
C PRO A 161 7.30 -13.21 24.90
N ASP A 162 8.35 -13.73 24.27
CA ASP A 162 9.15 -12.99 23.28
C ASP A 162 8.32 -12.49 22.07
N THR A 163 7.17 -13.12 21.85
CA THR A 163 6.21 -12.72 20.81
C THR A 163 5.49 -11.41 21.14
N GLY A 164 5.68 -10.90 22.36
CA GLY A 164 4.89 -9.86 22.98
C GLY A 164 3.47 -10.33 23.35
N GLY A 165 2.72 -9.42 23.96
CA GLY A 165 1.41 -9.70 24.55
C GLY A 165 1.50 -10.21 25.99
N LEU A 166 0.34 -10.33 26.64
CA LEU A 166 0.23 -10.87 27.99
C LEU A 166 -0.29 -12.30 27.93
N PHE A 167 0.45 -13.21 28.56
CA PHE A 167 -0.05 -14.52 28.97
C PHE A 167 -0.34 -14.49 30.47
N ALA A 168 -1.47 -15.03 30.90
CA ALA A 168 -1.76 -15.23 32.31
C ALA A 168 -2.32 -16.63 32.56
N GLN A 169 -1.97 -17.21 33.70
CA GLN A 169 -2.45 -18.52 34.12
C GLN A 169 -2.87 -18.48 35.58
N GLY A 170 -3.89 -19.27 35.89
CA GLY A 170 -4.38 -19.46 37.24
C GLY A 170 -5.59 -20.37 37.25
N TRP A 171 -6.59 -20.03 38.05
CA TRP A 171 -7.85 -20.76 38.11
C TRP A 171 -9.05 -19.84 38.21
N ALA A 172 -10.17 -20.30 37.67
CA ALA A 172 -11.43 -19.57 37.71
C ALA A 172 -12.60 -20.52 37.96
N MET A 173 -13.63 -20.02 38.64
CA MET A 173 -14.85 -20.78 38.93
C MET A 173 -15.68 -21.05 37.67
N SER A 174 -15.49 -20.25 36.62
CA SER A 174 -16.44 -20.21 35.51
C SER A 174 -15.94 -19.48 34.25
N LEU A 175 -14.65 -19.65 33.92
CA LEU A 175 -14.07 -19.11 32.68
C LEU A 175 -13.92 -20.24 31.65
N ALA A 176 -14.79 -20.28 30.65
CA ALA A 176 -14.76 -21.31 29.61
C ALA A 176 -13.59 -21.10 28.63
N ALA A 177 -13.14 -22.18 27.98
CA ALA A 177 -12.22 -22.07 26.86
C ALA A 177 -12.89 -21.37 25.66
N GLY A 178 -12.11 -20.61 24.89
CA GLY A 178 -12.60 -19.83 23.75
C GLY A 178 -12.11 -18.38 23.80
N ARG A 179 -12.68 -17.54 22.93
CA ARG A 179 -12.31 -16.13 22.84
C ARG A 179 -13.22 -15.27 23.71
N HIS A 180 -12.63 -14.44 24.55
CA HIS A 180 -13.31 -13.59 25.52
C HIS A 180 -12.90 -12.12 25.39
N ARG A 181 -13.84 -11.22 25.69
CA ARG A 181 -13.53 -9.80 25.91
C ARG A 181 -13.15 -9.62 27.37
N LEU A 182 -11.92 -9.18 27.64
CA LEU A 182 -11.45 -8.89 28.99
C LEU A 182 -11.31 -7.38 29.19
N ALA A 183 -11.46 -6.94 30.43
CA ALA A 183 -11.06 -5.61 30.86
C ALA A 183 -9.88 -5.72 31.82
N ARG A 184 -8.85 -4.91 31.60
CA ARG A 184 -7.72 -4.75 32.51
C ARG A 184 -7.85 -3.43 33.22
N LEU A 185 -7.54 -3.44 34.52
CA LEU A 185 -7.32 -2.24 35.29
C LEU A 185 -5.81 -2.02 35.53
N GLY A 186 -5.28 -0.96 34.90
CA GLY A 186 -3.95 -0.37 35.17
C GLY A 186 -4.11 1.12 35.53
N ASP A 187 -3.34 2.02 34.92
CA ASP A 187 -3.55 3.49 35.04
C ASP A 187 -4.85 3.97 34.36
N ALA A 188 -5.38 3.16 33.43
CA ALA A 188 -6.67 3.31 32.80
C ALA A 188 -7.33 1.94 32.63
N LEU A 189 -8.64 1.96 32.41
CA LEU A 189 -9.36 0.75 32.05
C LEU A 189 -9.24 0.48 30.55
N GLU A 190 -8.73 -0.70 30.19
CA GLU A 190 -8.51 -1.11 28.81
C GLU A 190 -9.26 -2.40 28.50
N LEU A 191 -9.95 -2.44 27.36
CA LEU A 191 -10.68 -3.62 26.89
C LEU A 191 -9.86 -4.31 25.81
N CYS A 192 -9.71 -5.63 25.92
CA CYS A 192 -8.99 -6.43 24.94
C CYS A 192 -9.77 -7.68 24.54
N GLN A 193 -9.30 -8.33 23.48
CA GLN A 193 -9.65 -9.71 23.20
C GLN A 193 -8.58 -10.63 23.76
N ALA A 194 -8.99 -11.71 24.41
CA ALA A 194 -8.11 -12.75 24.92
C ALA A 194 -8.60 -14.14 24.53
N ASP A 195 -7.65 -15.01 24.24
CA ASP A 195 -7.89 -16.39 23.86
C ASP A 195 -7.59 -17.28 25.07
N VAL A 196 -8.61 -17.95 25.59
CA VAL A 196 -8.56 -18.72 26.82
C VAL A 196 -8.58 -20.22 26.52
N ALA A 197 -7.69 -20.96 27.17
CA ALA A 197 -7.71 -22.42 27.21
C ALA A 197 -7.88 -22.90 28.65
N ALA A 198 -8.61 -23.98 28.86
CA ALA A 198 -8.82 -24.58 30.17
C ALA A 198 -7.86 -25.76 30.39
N PHE A 199 -7.58 -26.14 31.62
CA PHE A 199 -6.88 -27.38 31.94
C PHE A 199 -7.33 -27.94 33.30
N ALA A 200 -7.21 -29.25 33.46
CA ALA A 200 -7.61 -29.93 34.70
C ALA A 200 -6.62 -29.65 35.84
N ARG A 201 -7.18 -29.47 37.05
CA ARG A 201 -6.47 -29.26 38.31
C ARG A 201 -7.08 -30.17 39.37
N ASP A 202 -6.26 -30.98 40.01
CA ASP A 202 -6.71 -31.91 41.05
C ASP A 202 -6.85 -31.22 42.42
N ASP A 203 -6.26 -30.04 42.57
CA ASP A 203 -6.25 -29.25 43.80
C ASP A 203 -7.45 -28.29 43.93
N ILE A 204 -8.33 -28.23 42.93
CA ILE A 204 -9.47 -27.30 42.90
C ILE A 204 -10.79 -28.09 42.78
N PRO A 205 -11.75 -27.88 43.72
CA PRO A 205 -13.04 -28.54 43.62
C PRO A 205 -13.89 -27.98 42.46
N PRO A 206 -14.72 -28.81 41.81
CA PRO A 206 -15.69 -28.33 40.83
C PRO A 206 -16.62 -27.25 41.43
N PRO A 207 -16.98 -26.20 40.66
CA PRO A 207 -16.78 -26.02 39.23
C PRO A 207 -15.44 -25.35 38.83
N GLY A 208 -14.51 -25.16 39.76
CA GLY A 208 -13.24 -24.48 39.48
C GLY A 208 -12.38 -25.23 38.46
N THR A 209 -11.77 -24.49 37.53
CA THR A 209 -10.90 -25.05 36.49
C THR A 209 -9.65 -24.19 36.32
N GLY A 210 -8.54 -24.82 35.92
CA GLY A 210 -7.33 -24.08 35.54
C GLY A 210 -7.55 -23.37 34.21
N PHE A 211 -7.01 -22.16 34.05
CA PHE A 211 -7.03 -21.43 32.79
C PHE A 211 -5.63 -20.97 32.39
N SER A 212 -5.41 -20.87 31.09
CA SER A 212 -4.38 -20.05 30.45
C SER A 212 -5.10 -19.05 29.55
N LEU A 213 -4.73 -17.78 29.60
CA LEU A 213 -5.23 -16.74 28.71
C LEU A 213 -4.06 -16.06 28.02
N PHE A 214 -4.25 -15.69 26.76
CA PHE A 214 -3.29 -14.87 26.02
C PHE A 214 -4.00 -13.73 25.33
N SER A 215 -3.45 -12.52 25.41
CA SER A 215 -3.90 -11.36 24.64
C SER A 215 -2.72 -10.67 23.97
N ARG A 216 -2.80 -10.54 22.65
CA ARG A 216 -1.83 -9.79 21.83
C ARG A 216 -2.03 -8.28 21.92
N ASP A 217 -3.25 -7.83 22.19
CA ASP A 217 -3.59 -6.41 22.29
C ASP A 217 -2.84 -5.72 23.44
N TRP A 218 -2.34 -6.52 24.39
CA TRP A 218 -1.57 -6.09 25.55
C TRP A 218 -0.05 -6.14 25.35
N HIS A 219 0.41 -5.76 24.15
CA HIS A 219 1.83 -5.66 23.84
C HIS A 219 2.49 -4.47 24.55
N GLY A 220 3.68 -4.66 25.12
CA GLY A 220 4.44 -3.59 25.79
C GLY A 220 3.90 -3.16 27.15
N ILE A 221 2.96 -3.93 27.71
CA ILE A 221 2.39 -3.69 29.02
C ILE A 221 3.37 -4.03 30.14
N ASP A 222 3.43 -3.16 31.15
CA ASP A 222 4.04 -3.51 32.42
C ASP A 222 3.15 -4.50 33.18
N VAL A 223 3.58 -5.75 33.24
CA VAL A 223 2.92 -6.82 33.98
C VAL A 223 3.01 -6.63 35.50
N ASP A 224 3.87 -5.73 35.98
CA ASP A 224 4.03 -5.46 37.41
C ASP A 224 2.89 -4.60 37.98
N THR A 225 2.22 -3.80 37.13
CA THR A 225 1.09 -2.93 37.52
C THR A 225 -0.28 -3.60 37.37
N LEU A 226 -0.35 -4.82 36.84
CA LEU A 226 -1.62 -5.53 36.66
C LEU A 226 -2.16 -6.04 38.00
N GLY A 227 -3.24 -5.43 38.49
CA GLY A 227 -3.89 -5.85 39.74
C GLY A 227 -5.03 -6.85 39.56
N SER A 228 -5.88 -6.66 38.56
CA SER A 228 -7.05 -7.53 38.32
C SER A 228 -7.47 -7.53 36.86
N LEU A 229 -8.04 -8.65 36.44
CA LEU A 229 -8.69 -8.81 35.14
C LEU A 229 -10.18 -9.01 35.34
N PHE A 230 -11.00 -8.37 34.52
CA PHE A 230 -12.44 -8.51 34.55
C PHE A 230 -12.93 -9.21 33.28
N TYR A 231 -13.92 -10.07 33.43
CA TYR A 231 -14.56 -10.76 32.33
C TYR A 231 -16.07 -10.84 32.57
N GLU A 232 -16.84 -10.98 31.50
CA GLU A 232 -18.27 -11.22 31.62
C GLU A 232 -18.60 -12.69 31.37
N GLN A 233 -19.56 -13.17 32.14
CA GLN A 233 -20.17 -14.46 31.92
C GLN A 233 -21.64 -14.43 32.35
N ASP A 234 -22.53 -14.86 31.46
CA ASP A 234 -23.97 -14.97 31.67
C ASP A 234 -24.63 -13.68 32.18
N GLY A 235 -24.12 -12.51 31.75
CA GLY A 235 -24.56 -11.18 32.16
C GLY A 235 -23.96 -10.68 33.48
N THR A 236 -23.11 -11.48 34.12
CA THR A 236 -22.44 -11.14 35.37
C THR A 236 -20.97 -10.81 35.12
N LEU A 237 -20.53 -9.68 35.68
CA LEU A 237 -19.14 -9.28 35.67
C LEU A 237 -18.39 -10.03 36.78
N LYS A 238 -17.27 -10.67 36.42
CA LYS A 238 -16.41 -11.42 37.32
C LYS A 238 -15.00 -10.86 37.32
N ARG A 239 -14.30 -11.03 38.43
CA ARG A 239 -12.92 -10.56 38.66
C ARG A 239 -11.97 -11.73 38.89
N LEU A 240 -10.86 -11.73 38.15
CA LEU A 240 -9.67 -12.52 38.45
C LEU A 240 -8.68 -11.65 39.19
N GLU A 241 -8.35 -12.02 40.42
CA GLU A 241 -7.40 -11.29 41.26
C GLU A 241 -5.98 -11.81 41.04
N VAL A 242 -5.02 -10.90 40.83
CA VAL A 242 -3.61 -11.29 40.82
C VAL A 242 -3.16 -11.53 42.25
N VAL A 243 -2.66 -12.73 42.56
CA VAL A 243 -2.28 -13.09 43.93
C VAL A 243 -1.11 -12.22 44.40
N GLN A 244 -1.38 -11.33 45.35
CA GLN A 244 -0.35 -10.43 45.86
C GLN A 244 0.76 -11.18 46.61
N GLY A 245 2.01 -10.82 46.33
CA GLY A 245 3.19 -11.38 47.01
C GLY A 245 3.63 -12.79 46.60
N SER A 246 2.85 -13.52 45.78
CA SER A 246 3.20 -14.89 45.34
C SER A 246 2.99 -15.18 43.85
N VAL A 247 2.49 -14.21 43.08
CA VAL A 247 2.39 -14.35 41.61
C VAL A 247 3.77 -14.53 40.97
N THR A 248 3.91 -15.57 40.14
CA THR A 248 5.13 -15.82 39.36
C THR A 248 5.12 -14.94 38.12
N ARG A 249 6.21 -14.21 37.86
CA ARG A 249 6.34 -13.33 36.71
C ARG A 249 7.45 -13.82 35.79
N LEU A 250 7.10 -14.12 34.54
CA LEU A 250 8.02 -14.63 33.52
C LEU A 250 8.14 -13.64 32.36
N ARG A 251 9.33 -13.53 31.77
CA ARG A 251 9.57 -12.69 30.59
C ARG A 251 10.44 -13.43 29.58
N GLY A 252 10.25 -13.14 28.30
CA GLY A 252 11.07 -13.63 27.20
C GLY A 252 11.06 -15.15 27.02
N ASP A 253 12.23 -15.78 26.96
CA ASP A 253 12.37 -17.23 26.71
C ASP A 253 11.74 -18.07 27.83
N ASP A 254 11.88 -17.65 29.11
CA ASP A 254 11.29 -18.35 30.26
C ASP A 254 9.75 -18.38 30.15
N ALA A 255 9.15 -17.26 29.74
CA ALA A 255 7.72 -17.17 29.47
C ALA A 255 7.31 -18.11 28.32
N THR A 256 8.06 -18.09 27.22
CA THR A 256 7.80 -18.94 26.05
C THR A 256 7.93 -20.43 26.38
N GLN A 257 8.93 -20.81 27.18
CA GLN A 257 9.14 -22.17 27.66
C GLN A 257 8.00 -22.63 28.56
N HIS A 258 7.51 -21.77 29.45
CA HIS A 258 6.34 -22.05 30.28
C HIS A 258 5.08 -22.34 29.45
N VAL A 259 4.79 -21.50 28.45
CA VAL A 259 3.65 -21.76 27.53
C VAL A 259 3.84 -23.10 26.80
N ARG A 260 5.07 -23.42 26.37
CA ARG A 260 5.38 -24.70 25.70
C ARG A 260 5.13 -25.91 26.59
N GLN A 261 5.46 -25.81 27.88
CA GLN A 261 5.17 -26.86 28.86
C GLN A 261 3.68 -27.04 29.13
N MET A 262 2.89 -25.95 29.03
CA MET A 262 1.45 -25.99 29.23
C MET A 262 0.69 -26.57 28.03
N LEU A 263 1.17 -26.37 26.81
CA LEU A 263 0.50 -26.79 25.56
C LEU A 263 -0.15 -28.20 25.61
N PRO A 264 0.52 -29.27 26.06
CA PRO A 264 -0.08 -30.62 26.08
C PRO A 264 -1.25 -30.79 27.05
N ARG A 265 -1.40 -29.88 28.03
CA ARG A 265 -2.43 -29.92 29.07
C ARG A 265 -3.64 -29.06 28.74
N LEU A 266 -3.54 -28.19 27.73
CA LEU A 266 -4.58 -27.23 27.38
C LEU A 266 -5.73 -27.91 26.61
N ALA A 267 -6.95 -27.61 27.03
CA ALA A 267 -8.21 -27.96 26.39
C ALA A 267 -8.86 -26.70 25.83
N CYS A 268 -8.94 -26.60 24.51
CA CYS A 268 -9.59 -25.53 23.76
C CYS A 268 -9.89 -25.96 22.32
N ASP A 269 -10.55 -25.10 21.55
CA ASP A 269 -10.73 -25.32 20.11
C ASP A 269 -9.40 -25.16 19.33
N GLU A 270 -9.41 -25.62 18.08
CA GLU A 270 -8.20 -25.60 17.24
C GLU A 270 -7.75 -24.16 16.88
N GLN A 271 -8.65 -23.17 16.91
CA GLN A 271 -8.30 -21.78 16.61
C GLN A 271 -7.49 -21.16 17.75
N VAL A 272 -7.92 -21.35 18.99
CA VAL A 272 -7.21 -20.93 20.20
C VAL A 272 -5.91 -21.72 20.34
N MET A 273 -5.93 -23.03 20.12
CA MET A 273 -4.73 -23.87 20.19
C MET A 273 -3.63 -23.39 19.22
N ARG A 274 -4.00 -22.98 18.00
CA ARG A 274 -3.06 -22.40 17.02
C ARG A 274 -2.38 -21.12 17.53
N ILE A 275 -3.05 -20.32 18.35
CA ILE A 275 -2.46 -19.10 18.93
C ILE A 275 -1.38 -19.48 19.95
N TYR A 276 -1.67 -20.41 20.85
CA TYR A 276 -0.68 -20.90 21.81
C TYR A 276 0.53 -21.55 21.12
N ARG A 277 0.31 -22.37 20.08
CA ARG A 277 1.42 -22.93 19.28
C ARG A 277 2.29 -21.84 18.64
N ARG A 278 1.69 -20.73 18.18
CA ARG A 278 2.42 -19.59 17.59
C ARG A 278 3.30 -18.85 18.61
N ILE A 279 2.88 -18.77 19.87
CA ILE A 279 3.70 -18.19 20.95
C ILE A 279 5.01 -18.98 21.08
N CYS A 280 4.90 -20.30 21.05
CA CYS A 280 6.01 -21.22 21.28
C CYS A 280 6.93 -21.44 20.07
N ARG A 281 6.68 -20.78 18.93
CA ARG A 281 7.50 -20.95 17.72
C ARG A 281 8.92 -20.46 17.98
N PRO A 282 9.95 -21.18 17.47
CA PRO A 282 11.32 -20.70 17.50
C PRO A 282 11.43 -19.29 16.93
N ARG A 283 12.40 -18.52 17.40
CA ARG A 283 12.67 -17.15 16.95
C ARG A 283 14.05 -17.08 16.31
N TYR A 284 14.19 -16.18 15.34
CA TYR A 284 15.48 -15.88 14.76
C TYR A 284 16.40 -15.26 15.82
N ARG A 285 17.56 -15.87 16.04
CA ARG A 285 18.58 -15.44 17.01
C ARG A 285 19.89 -15.00 16.32
N GLY A 286 19.84 -14.62 15.04
CA GLY A 286 21.04 -14.30 14.26
C GLY A 286 21.78 -15.51 13.66
N ILE A 287 21.25 -16.73 13.84
CA ILE A 287 21.91 -17.99 13.47
C ILE A 287 21.18 -18.62 12.28
N ASP A 288 21.96 -19.14 11.33
CA ASP A 288 21.45 -19.94 10.21
C ASP A 288 21.15 -21.37 10.67
N THR A 289 19.88 -21.67 10.93
CA THR A 289 19.44 -23.02 11.27
C THR A 289 19.00 -23.83 10.06
N LEU A 290 18.78 -23.17 8.91
CA LEU A 290 18.41 -23.83 7.66
C LEU A 290 19.60 -24.61 7.08
N SER A 291 20.80 -24.03 7.11
CA SER A 291 22.00 -24.70 6.60
C SER A 291 22.44 -25.91 7.44
N GLU A 292 22.09 -25.93 8.73
CA GLU A 292 22.45 -27.00 9.68
C GLU A 292 21.39 -28.11 9.79
N THR A 293 20.24 -27.95 9.12
CA THR A 293 19.14 -28.91 9.24
C THR A 293 19.47 -30.26 8.61
N THR A 294 19.07 -31.33 9.30
CA THR A 294 19.12 -32.71 8.77
C THR A 294 17.89 -33.08 7.95
N LEU A 295 16.88 -32.20 7.90
CA LEU A 295 15.67 -32.41 7.10
C LEU A 295 16.01 -32.29 5.60
N PRO A 296 15.26 -32.97 4.71
CA PRO A 296 15.38 -32.81 3.26
C PRO A 296 14.74 -31.48 2.80
N VAL A 297 15.23 -30.37 3.34
CA VAL A 297 14.77 -29.01 3.03
C VAL A 297 15.99 -28.13 2.84
N ALA A 298 16.07 -27.45 1.70
CA ALA A 298 17.10 -26.47 1.42
C ALA A 298 16.51 -25.28 0.66
N ALA A 299 16.96 -24.07 0.98
CA ALA A 299 16.55 -22.88 0.26
C ALA A 299 17.65 -21.82 0.30
N ALA A 300 17.69 -21.00 -0.73
CA ALA A 300 18.53 -19.80 -0.76
C ALA A 300 17.91 -18.74 -1.66
N PHE A 301 18.32 -17.49 -1.44
CA PHE A 301 18.10 -16.42 -2.40
C PHE A 301 19.35 -16.26 -3.25
N ASP A 302 19.15 -16.17 -4.56
CA ASP A 302 20.19 -15.77 -5.50
C ASP A 302 20.41 -14.25 -5.41
N ALA A 303 19.32 -13.48 -5.27
CA ALA A 303 19.36 -12.06 -4.97
C ALA A 303 18.08 -11.57 -4.30
N VAL A 304 18.21 -10.58 -3.43
CA VAL A 304 17.09 -9.80 -2.90
C VAL A 304 17.42 -8.32 -3.08
N PHE A 305 16.56 -7.61 -3.82
CA PHE A 305 16.70 -6.18 -4.08
C PHE A 305 15.63 -5.39 -3.33
N GLU A 306 16.02 -4.24 -2.80
CA GLU A 306 15.11 -3.28 -2.16
C GLU A 306 15.05 -1.99 -2.99
N SER A 307 13.85 -1.56 -3.36
CA SER A 307 13.61 -0.27 -3.99
C SER A 307 13.62 0.86 -2.94
N PRO A 308 13.85 2.13 -3.33
CA PRO A 308 13.75 3.26 -2.40
C PRO A 308 12.40 3.41 -1.70
N SER A 309 11.33 2.90 -2.32
CA SER A 309 9.98 2.85 -1.73
C SER A 309 9.81 1.74 -0.66
N GLY A 310 10.79 0.86 -0.48
CA GLY A 310 10.76 -0.27 0.46
C GLY A 310 10.18 -1.56 -0.13
N GLY A 311 9.88 -1.60 -1.43
CA GLY A 311 9.45 -2.82 -2.11
C GLY A 311 10.62 -3.79 -2.28
N LEU A 312 10.36 -5.09 -2.14
CA LEU A 312 11.36 -6.14 -2.20
C LEU A 312 11.11 -7.05 -3.40
N LEU A 313 12.12 -7.21 -4.26
CA LEU A 313 12.15 -8.23 -5.31
C LEU A 313 13.09 -9.35 -4.86
N ALA A 314 12.53 -10.53 -4.68
CA ALA A 314 13.26 -11.69 -4.17
C ALA A 314 13.31 -12.77 -5.24
N MET A 315 14.53 -13.23 -5.54
CA MET A 315 14.81 -14.28 -6.51
C MET A 315 15.61 -15.38 -5.82
N GLY A 316 15.17 -16.62 -5.94
CA GLY A 316 15.78 -17.72 -5.22
C GLY A 316 15.19 -19.07 -5.58
N TRP A 317 15.37 -20.03 -4.68
CA TRP A 317 14.87 -21.39 -4.83
C TRP A 317 14.54 -22.05 -3.49
N LEU A 318 13.64 -23.04 -3.54
CA LEU A 318 13.26 -23.91 -2.44
C LEU A 318 13.21 -25.36 -2.93
N LEU A 319 13.99 -26.22 -2.29
CA LEU A 319 13.98 -27.66 -2.47
C LEU A 319 13.32 -28.31 -1.26
N ASP A 320 12.13 -28.87 -1.47
CA ASP A 320 11.30 -29.51 -0.44
C ASP A 320 10.52 -30.70 -1.01
N PRO A 321 11.19 -31.83 -1.33
CA PRO A 321 10.56 -32.98 -1.97
C PRO A 321 9.48 -33.65 -1.10
N LEU A 322 9.54 -33.47 0.23
CA LEU A 322 8.56 -34.02 1.16
C LEU A 322 7.43 -33.05 1.52
N ARG A 323 7.42 -31.84 0.91
CA ARG A 323 6.41 -30.79 1.15
C ARG A 323 6.22 -30.45 2.64
N ARG A 324 7.33 -30.36 3.37
CA ARG A 324 7.35 -30.05 4.82
C ARG A 324 7.17 -28.55 5.07
N VAL A 325 7.49 -27.68 4.11
CA VAL A 325 7.42 -26.23 4.26
C VAL A 325 6.00 -25.75 3.99
N GLU A 326 5.34 -25.23 5.03
CA GLU A 326 4.02 -24.60 4.91
C GLU A 326 4.10 -23.15 4.45
N ARG A 327 5.14 -22.41 4.90
CA ARG A 327 5.25 -20.96 4.63
C ARG A 327 6.69 -20.53 4.42
N VAL A 328 6.88 -19.57 3.51
CA VAL A 328 8.17 -18.98 3.17
C VAL A 328 8.09 -17.47 3.38
N ILE A 329 8.67 -16.98 4.47
CA ILE A 329 8.44 -15.61 4.91
C ILE A 329 9.78 -14.87 4.96
N LEU A 330 9.85 -13.73 4.27
CA LEU A 330 10.94 -12.77 4.42
C LEU A 330 10.59 -11.80 5.54
N LYS A 331 11.48 -11.65 6.52
CA LYS A 331 11.23 -10.81 7.71
C LYS A 331 12.42 -9.93 8.03
N SER A 332 12.17 -8.90 8.82
CA SER A 332 13.21 -8.06 9.41
C SER A 332 13.09 -7.98 10.93
N SER A 333 14.18 -7.59 11.59
CA SER A 333 14.19 -7.31 13.03
C SER A 333 13.38 -6.06 13.40
N ALA A 334 13.06 -5.17 12.45
CA ALA A 334 12.22 -3.98 12.67
C ALA A 334 10.74 -4.17 12.29
N GLY A 335 10.31 -5.41 12.01
CA GLY A 335 8.89 -5.74 11.88
C GLY A 335 8.37 -5.95 10.46
N LEU A 336 9.24 -6.05 9.44
CA LEU A 336 8.82 -6.52 8.12
C LEU A 336 8.28 -7.96 8.23
N TYR A 337 7.15 -8.20 7.57
CA TYR A 337 6.55 -9.51 7.39
C TYR A 337 6.06 -9.67 5.95
N ALA A 338 6.84 -10.35 5.13
CA ALA A 338 6.58 -10.55 3.71
C ALA A 338 6.41 -12.05 3.39
N PRO A 339 5.18 -12.58 3.37
CA PRO A 339 4.90 -13.96 2.98
C PRO A 339 5.11 -14.13 1.46
N LEU A 340 6.26 -14.67 1.05
CA LEU A 340 6.63 -14.77 -0.36
C LEU A 340 5.79 -15.79 -1.12
N GLN A 341 5.33 -16.85 -0.44
CA GLN A 341 4.52 -17.90 -1.07
C GLN A 341 3.20 -17.37 -1.68
N ASP A 342 2.71 -16.22 -1.21
CA ASP A 342 1.43 -15.65 -1.66
C ASP A 342 1.54 -15.00 -3.06
N ARG A 343 2.76 -14.66 -3.51
CA ARG A 343 3.05 -14.02 -4.82
C ARG A 343 4.22 -14.69 -5.54
N TRP A 344 4.35 -15.98 -5.33
CA TRP A 344 5.43 -16.81 -5.84
C TRP A 344 5.22 -17.13 -7.31
N ASN A 345 6.14 -16.70 -8.18
CA ASN A 345 6.19 -17.14 -9.57
C ASN A 345 7.25 -18.24 -9.71
N PRO A 346 6.86 -19.52 -9.91
CA PRO A 346 7.80 -20.63 -9.98
C PRO A 346 8.69 -20.55 -11.23
N LEU A 347 9.96 -20.94 -11.10
CA LEU A 347 10.93 -20.98 -12.19
C LEU A 347 11.62 -22.34 -12.30
N PRO A 348 12.01 -22.77 -13.53
CA PRO A 348 12.79 -23.97 -13.72
C PRO A 348 14.25 -23.78 -13.23
N ARG A 349 14.73 -24.72 -12.42
CA ARG A 349 16.06 -24.81 -11.81
C ARG A 349 16.52 -26.27 -11.76
N ALA A 350 16.65 -26.88 -12.94
CA ALA A 350 17.10 -28.27 -13.09
C ALA A 350 18.51 -28.52 -12.52
N ASP A 351 19.34 -27.47 -12.46
CA ASP A 351 20.68 -27.47 -11.86
C ASP A 351 20.68 -27.90 -10.38
N LEU A 352 19.57 -27.67 -9.67
CA LEU A 352 19.46 -28.05 -8.26
C LEU A 352 19.31 -29.56 -8.06
N ASN A 353 18.71 -30.28 -9.00
CA ASN A 353 18.62 -31.74 -8.92
C ASN A 353 20.01 -32.38 -8.98
N ASP A 354 20.83 -31.93 -9.92
CA ASP A 354 22.22 -32.40 -10.06
C ASP A 354 23.08 -31.92 -8.88
N GLY A 355 22.91 -30.67 -8.45
CA GLY A 355 23.66 -30.07 -7.34
C GLY A 355 23.43 -30.75 -5.99
N PHE A 356 22.21 -31.26 -5.74
CA PHE A 356 21.85 -31.95 -4.49
C PHE A 356 21.81 -33.47 -4.62
N ALA A 357 22.11 -34.05 -5.79
CA ALA A 357 22.07 -35.50 -6.00
C ALA A 357 22.98 -36.29 -5.03
N ALA A 358 24.11 -35.71 -4.62
CA ALA A 358 25.07 -36.32 -3.70
C ALA A 358 24.78 -36.02 -2.22
N ASP A 359 23.83 -35.14 -1.91
CA ASP A 359 23.48 -34.79 -0.53
C ASP A 359 22.64 -35.94 0.08
N PRO A 360 23.10 -36.57 1.18
CA PRO A 360 22.39 -37.68 1.81
C PRO A 360 20.96 -37.35 2.25
N ARG A 361 20.67 -36.06 2.53
CA ARG A 361 19.32 -35.62 2.92
C ARG A 361 18.31 -35.84 1.79
N PHE A 362 18.73 -35.68 0.54
CA PHE A 362 17.86 -35.73 -0.64
C PHE A 362 17.93 -37.05 -1.42
N ALA A 363 18.72 -38.01 -0.94
CA ALA A 363 18.95 -39.28 -1.62
C ALA A 363 17.63 -40.00 -1.96
N ARG A 364 17.39 -40.22 -3.26
CA ARG A 364 16.17 -40.85 -3.83
C ARG A 364 14.86 -40.09 -3.61
N LEU A 365 14.92 -38.81 -3.24
CA LEU A 365 13.73 -37.96 -3.06
C LEU A 365 13.51 -36.98 -4.22
N LEU A 366 14.54 -36.71 -5.03
CA LEU A 366 14.45 -35.78 -6.15
C LEU A 366 13.99 -36.49 -7.43
N ASP A 367 12.93 -35.98 -8.04
CA ASP A 367 12.44 -36.42 -9.34
C ASP A 367 13.13 -35.59 -10.44
N PRO A 368 13.89 -36.17 -11.37
CA PRO A 368 14.55 -35.43 -12.44
C PRO A 368 13.58 -34.65 -13.35
N SER A 369 12.30 -35.04 -13.38
CA SER A 369 11.27 -34.35 -14.15
C SER A 369 10.69 -33.13 -13.43
N ASP A 370 10.76 -33.10 -12.10
CA ASP A 370 10.44 -31.89 -11.33
C ASP A 370 11.64 -30.97 -11.32
N THR A 371 11.52 -29.84 -12.01
CA THR A 371 12.58 -28.83 -12.09
C THR A 371 12.11 -27.49 -11.53
N THR A 372 10.89 -27.41 -10.99
CA THR A 372 10.26 -26.12 -10.68
C THR A 372 10.59 -25.67 -9.25
N HIS A 373 11.88 -25.56 -8.96
CA HIS A 373 12.39 -25.25 -7.63
C HIS A 373 12.73 -23.77 -7.43
N GLY A 374 12.87 -23.01 -8.51
CA GLY A 374 13.17 -21.58 -8.48
C GLY A 374 11.95 -20.70 -8.28
N PHE A 375 12.17 -19.42 -7.98
CA PHE A 375 11.11 -18.43 -7.90
C PHE A 375 11.55 -16.98 -8.09
N ILE A 376 10.59 -16.15 -8.50
CA ILE A 376 10.63 -14.70 -8.39
C ILE A 376 9.36 -14.24 -7.67
N ALA A 377 9.53 -13.42 -6.63
CA ALA A 377 8.43 -12.87 -5.86
C ALA A 377 8.65 -11.39 -5.56
N PHE A 378 7.58 -10.60 -5.60
CA PHE A 378 7.57 -9.23 -5.10
C PHE A 378 6.78 -9.16 -3.80
N ALA A 379 7.36 -8.47 -2.82
CA ALA A 379 6.70 -8.11 -1.58
C ALA A 379 6.68 -6.60 -1.42
N ALA A 380 5.50 -6.03 -1.20
CA ALA A 380 5.38 -4.65 -0.79
C ALA A 380 5.95 -4.49 0.63
N GLY A 381 6.70 -3.43 0.86
CA GLY A 381 7.29 -3.11 2.15
C GLY A 381 7.31 -1.61 2.39
N SER A 382 7.89 -1.23 3.53
CA SER A 382 8.17 0.17 3.87
C SER A 382 9.68 0.39 3.81
N PRO A 383 10.14 1.63 3.56
CA PRO A 383 11.57 1.91 3.50
C PRO A 383 12.30 1.46 4.77
N ARG A 384 13.43 0.77 4.58
CA ARG A 384 14.29 0.31 5.66
C ARG A 384 14.55 1.36 6.74
N GLN A 385 14.43 0.95 8.00
CA GLN A 385 14.78 1.79 9.15
C GLN A 385 16.09 1.33 9.80
N GLY A 386 17.11 2.20 9.80
CA GLY A 386 18.37 1.95 10.48
C GLY A 386 19.10 0.70 9.99
N ASN A 387 19.66 -0.06 10.93
CA ASN A 387 20.43 -1.27 10.67
C ASN A 387 19.63 -2.54 11.01
N GLU A 388 18.43 -2.67 10.46
CA GLU A 388 17.62 -3.87 10.64
C GLU A 388 18.26 -5.09 9.95
N GLU A 389 18.12 -6.25 10.58
CA GLU A 389 18.59 -7.53 10.05
C GLU A 389 17.45 -8.20 9.31
N PHE A 390 17.75 -8.73 8.12
CA PHE A 390 16.80 -9.49 7.32
C PHE A 390 17.08 -10.98 7.41
N TYR A 391 16.03 -11.78 7.41
CA TYR A 391 16.13 -13.23 7.46
C TYR A 391 14.97 -13.90 6.74
N LEU A 392 15.25 -15.09 6.21
CA LEU A 392 14.26 -16.05 5.76
C LEU A 392 13.75 -16.83 6.98
N GLU A 393 12.44 -16.99 7.08
CA GLU A 393 11.78 -17.89 8.02
C GLU A 393 10.95 -18.90 7.20
N LEU A 394 11.36 -20.18 7.29
CA LEU A 394 10.56 -21.29 6.79
C LEU A 394 9.74 -21.85 7.95
N VAL A 395 8.42 -21.87 7.83
CA VAL A 395 7.53 -22.52 8.80
C VAL A 395 7.22 -23.92 8.29
N LEU A 396 7.48 -24.94 9.11
CA LEU A 396 7.24 -26.34 8.77
C LEU A 396 5.86 -26.80 9.23
N ASP A 397 5.42 -27.95 8.70
CA ASP A 397 4.16 -28.64 9.01
C ASP A 397 3.98 -29.00 10.50
N ASP A 398 5.08 -29.21 11.22
CA ASP A 398 5.11 -29.43 12.67
C ASP A 398 5.15 -28.14 13.50
N ASN A 399 4.99 -26.97 12.85
CA ASN A 399 5.11 -25.62 13.42
C ASN A 399 6.51 -25.22 13.92
N THR A 400 7.55 -26.03 13.66
CA THR A 400 8.93 -25.58 13.86
C THR A 400 9.33 -24.58 12.76
N CYS A 401 10.48 -23.91 12.96
CA CYS A 401 10.97 -22.90 12.03
C CYS A 401 12.45 -23.11 11.73
N LEU A 402 12.81 -22.93 10.46
CA LEU A 402 14.20 -22.82 10.00
C LEU A 402 14.47 -21.38 9.58
N PHE A 403 15.66 -20.89 9.89
CA PHE A 403 16.05 -19.50 9.66
C PHE A 403 17.32 -19.41 8.84
N ARG A 404 17.41 -18.38 8.00
CA ARG A 404 18.64 -18.03 7.28
C ARG A 404 18.83 -16.51 7.27
N PRO A 405 19.94 -15.95 7.77
CA PRO A 405 20.29 -14.55 7.61
C PRO A 405 20.37 -14.16 6.14
N LEU A 406 19.93 -12.95 5.79
CA LEU A 406 19.91 -12.46 4.42
C LEU A 406 20.59 -11.11 4.28
N THR A 407 21.30 -10.94 3.16
CA THR A 407 21.79 -9.64 2.70
C THR A 407 20.86 -9.12 1.63
N ILE A 408 20.35 -7.90 1.81
CA ILE A 408 19.50 -7.23 0.83
C ILE A 408 20.28 -6.13 0.15
N THR A 409 20.28 -6.15 -1.19
CA THR A 409 20.93 -5.14 -2.04
C THR A 409 19.97 -3.97 -2.22
N ARG A 410 20.29 -2.84 -1.60
CA ARG A 410 19.51 -1.62 -1.75
C ARG A 410 19.84 -0.94 -3.08
N LEU A 411 18.79 -0.55 -3.80
CA LEU A 411 18.90 0.20 -5.04
C LEU A 411 18.63 1.67 -4.75
N GLU A 412 19.48 2.55 -5.27
CA GLU A 412 19.24 4.00 -5.24
C GLU A 412 18.72 4.48 -6.60
N GLY A 413 18.96 3.70 -7.66
CA GLY A 413 18.49 3.99 -9.01
C GLY A 413 18.35 2.74 -9.86
N ARG A 414 18.84 2.83 -11.10
CA ARG A 414 18.66 1.83 -12.16
C ARG A 414 19.96 1.11 -12.51
N GLU A 415 21.02 1.32 -11.73
CA GLU A 415 22.38 0.84 -11.96
C GLU A 415 22.49 -0.69 -12.05
N LEU A 416 21.68 -1.44 -11.29
CA LEU A 416 21.67 -2.90 -11.29
C LEU A 416 20.53 -3.50 -12.12
N LEU A 417 19.90 -2.71 -13.01
CA LEU A 417 18.80 -3.21 -13.84
C LEU A 417 19.22 -4.40 -14.71
N SER A 418 20.39 -4.35 -15.33
CA SER A 418 20.90 -5.48 -16.11
C SER A 418 21.07 -6.75 -15.27
N GLN A 419 21.54 -6.61 -14.02
CA GLN A 419 21.66 -7.74 -13.10
C GLN A 419 20.30 -8.33 -12.73
N ILE A 420 19.29 -7.50 -12.48
CA ILE A 420 17.92 -7.94 -12.21
C ILE A 420 17.38 -8.71 -13.42
N LEU A 421 17.47 -8.13 -14.61
CA LEU A 421 16.88 -8.70 -15.82
C LEU A 421 17.59 -9.98 -16.29
N ASN A 422 18.89 -10.11 -16.04
CA ASN A 422 19.62 -11.36 -16.31
C ASN A 422 19.14 -12.55 -15.48
N GLY A 423 18.49 -12.29 -14.33
CA GLY A 423 17.86 -13.34 -13.51
C GLY A 423 16.48 -13.78 -14.01
N VAL A 424 15.95 -13.14 -15.06
CA VAL A 424 14.60 -13.40 -15.57
C VAL A 424 14.64 -14.39 -16.74
N PRO A 425 13.86 -15.49 -16.71
CA PRO A 425 13.87 -16.46 -17.79
C PRO A 425 13.04 -15.97 -18.98
N LEU A 426 13.71 -15.32 -19.93
CA LEU A 426 13.11 -14.65 -21.10
C LEU A 426 12.23 -15.55 -21.99
N HIS A 427 12.43 -16.87 -21.92
CA HIS A 427 11.73 -17.87 -22.74
C HIS A 427 10.67 -18.66 -21.96
N ASP A 428 10.49 -18.37 -20.68
CA ASP A 428 9.47 -19.06 -19.87
C ASP A 428 8.07 -18.61 -20.31
N PRO A 429 7.10 -19.51 -20.54
CA PRO A 429 5.74 -19.14 -20.95
C PRO A 429 4.99 -18.30 -19.91
N THR A 430 5.41 -18.30 -18.64
CA THR A 430 4.80 -17.54 -17.55
C THR A 430 5.35 -16.12 -17.40
N ILE A 431 6.23 -15.70 -18.31
CA ILE A 431 6.92 -14.39 -18.24
C ILE A 431 5.96 -13.20 -18.12
N ASP A 432 4.79 -13.21 -18.77
CA ASP A 432 3.78 -12.14 -18.62
C ASP A 432 3.31 -11.98 -17.18
N ARG A 433 3.12 -13.11 -16.49
CA ARG A 433 2.70 -13.12 -15.10
C ARG A 433 3.82 -12.62 -14.18
N ILE A 434 5.06 -13.04 -14.42
CA ILE A 434 6.23 -12.54 -13.68
C ILE A 434 6.37 -11.02 -13.82
N ILE A 435 6.13 -10.49 -15.02
CA ILE A 435 6.16 -9.04 -15.26
C ILE A 435 5.12 -8.33 -14.40
N VAL A 436 3.86 -8.75 -14.46
CA VAL A 436 2.76 -8.08 -13.75
C VAL A 436 2.85 -8.26 -12.24
N ASP A 437 3.12 -9.49 -11.78
CA ASP A 437 3.08 -9.82 -10.35
C ASP A 437 4.33 -9.36 -9.60
N ALA A 438 5.49 -9.27 -10.27
CA ALA A 438 6.76 -9.01 -9.62
C ALA A 438 7.60 -7.87 -10.20
N LEU A 439 7.93 -7.89 -11.50
CA LEU A 439 8.90 -6.94 -12.06
C LEU A 439 8.33 -5.52 -12.15
N ALA A 440 7.16 -5.35 -12.75
CA ALA A 440 6.52 -4.04 -12.90
C ALA A 440 6.29 -3.34 -11.55
N PRO A 441 5.66 -3.95 -10.52
CA PRO A 441 5.45 -3.27 -9.24
C PRO A 441 6.76 -2.94 -8.52
N PHE A 442 7.80 -3.77 -8.65
CA PHE A 442 9.12 -3.45 -8.11
C PHE A 442 9.78 -2.26 -8.84
N LEU A 443 9.82 -2.33 -10.17
CA LEU A 443 10.45 -1.32 -11.01
C LEU A 443 9.71 0.03 -11.00
N ALA A 444 8.41 0.04 -10.69
CA ALA A 444 7.64 1.26 -10.42
C ALA A 444 8.15 2.01 -9.18
N GLY A 445 8.75 1.30 -8.22
CA GLY A 445 9.35 1.85 -7.01
C GLY A 445 10.72 2.48 -7.22
N LEU A 446 11.33 2.33 -8.40
CA LEU A 446 12.61 2.95 -8.73
C LEU A 446 12.42 4.38 -9.27
N PRO A 447 13.36 5.30 -8.99
CA PRO A 447 13.24 6.66 -9.46
C PRO A 447 13.30 6.75 -10.98
N ALA A 448 12.75 7.85 -11.49
CA ALA A 448 12.87 8.23 -12.90
C ALA A 448 14.34 8.47 -13.27
N ARG A 449 14.66 8.45 -14.58
CA ARG A 449 16.03 8.70 -15.04
C ARG A 449 16.53 10.05 -14.53
N SER A 450 17.72 10.06 -13.92
CA SER A 450 18.31 11.30 -13.40
C SER A 450 18.79 12.19 -14.55
N ARG A 451 18.29 13.43 -14.61
CA ARG A 451 18.81 14.50 -15.47
C ARG A 451 20.11 15.06 -14.90
N LYS A 452 21.12 14.23 -14.63
CA LYS A 452 22.41 14.76 -14.17
C LYS A 452 22.92 15.72 -15.25
N PRO A 453 23.28 16.97 -14.91
CA PRO A 453 23.91 17.88 -15.86
C PRO A 453 25.23 17.26 -16.28
N ARG A 454 25.24 16.62 -17.44
CA ARG A 454 26.45 16.00 -17.98
C ARG A 454 27.35 17.14 -18.44
N THR A 455 28.66 16.99 -18.21
CA THR A 455 29.69 17.88 -18.75
C THR A 455 29.38 18.19 -20.21
N ALA A 456 29.13 19.47 -20.50
CA ALA A 456 28.80 19.95 -21.83
C ALA A 456 29.89 19.47 -22.80
N GLN A 457 29.57 18.49 -23.63
CA GLN A 457 30.47 18.06 -24.67
C GLN A 457 30.45 19.13 -25.75
N ARG A 458 31.63 19.62 -26.13
CA ARG A 458 31.73 20.65 -27.16
C ARG A 458 31.33 20.02 -28.51
N PRO A 459 30.29 20.52 -29.18
CA PRO A 459 29.89 20.00 -30.48
C PRO A 459 30.95 20.32 -31.53
N ILE A 460 31.10 19.42 -32.52
CA ILE A 460 31.97 19.60 -33.69
C ILE A 460 31.14 20.30 -34.77
N PRO A 461 31.51 21.51 -35.24
CA PRO A 461 30.77 22.17 -36.30
C PRO A 461 30.93 21.43 -37.63
N LEU A 462 29.83 21.14 -38.32
CA LEU A 462 29.83 20.58 -39.68
C LEU A 462 29.68 21.70 -40.73
N SER A 463 29.08 22.83 -40.33
CA SER A 463 28.93 24.05 -41.11
C SER A 463 29.35 25.29 -40.29
N PRO A 464 29.69 26.42 -40.94
CA PRO A 464 30.00 27.67 -40.24
C PRO A 464 28.74 28.36 -39.68
N ASP A 465 27.63 28.28 -40.40
CA ASP A 465 26.36 28.89 -40.04
C ASP A 465 25.49 27.95 -39.21
N ARG A 466 24.58 28.54 -38.42
CA ARG A 466 23.51 27.82 -37.71
C ARG A 466 22.14 28.18 -38.31
N GLY A 467 21.26 27.18 -38.36
CA GLY A 467 19.85 27.36 -38.62
C GLY A 467 19.09 27.93 -37.41
N GLU A 468 17.84 28.31 -37.65
CA GLU A 468 16.88 28.82 -36.67
C GLU A 468 16.37 27.71 -35.74
N ILE A 469 16.05 26.55 -36.31
CA ILE A 469 15.46 25.41 -35.58
C ILE A 469 16.46 24.28 -35.53
N THR A 470 16.77 23.80 -34.32
CA THR A 470 17.63 22.64 -34.16
C THR A 470 16.85 21.35 -34.38
N ALA A 471 17.28 20.54 -35.35
CA ALA A 471 16.77 19.20 -35.57
C ALA A 471 17.71 18.17 -34.95
N VAL A 472 17.25 17.51 -33.90
CA VAL A 472 18.00 16.48 -33.19
C VAL A 472 17.83 15.15 -33.90
N ILE A 473 18.95 14.61 -34.39
CA ILE A 473 18.98 13.36 -35.17
C ILE A 473 19.88 12.35 -34.45
N PRO A 474 19.31 11.45 -33.62
CA PRO A 474 20.04 10.32 -33.06
C PRO A 474 20.42 9.35 -34.19
N LEU A 475 21.71 9.16 -34.43
CA LEU A 475 22.22 8.40 -35.57
C LEU A 475 23.03 7.18 -35.11
N ALA A 476 22.67 6.01 -35.63
CA ALA A 476 23.44 4.77 -35.40
C ALA A 476 24.39 4.46 -36.57
N ARG A 477 23.97 4.74 -37.81
CA ARG A 477 24.71 4.43 -39.04
C ARG A 477 24.68 5.62 -39.98
N LEU A 478 25.85 6.07 -40.46
CA LEU A 478 25.95 7.21 -41.39
C LEU A 478 25.12 7.02 -42.67
N ALA A 479 25.02 5.79 -43.18
CA ALA A 479 24.27 5.48 -44.40
C ALA A 479 22.78 5.90 -44.32
N HIS A 480 22.20 5.93 -43.11
CA HIS A 480 20.80 6.31 -42.92
C HIS A 480 20.56 7.80 -43.16
N LEU A 481 21.59 8.64 -43.07
CA LEU A 481 21.45 10.09 -43.23
C LEU A 481 21.39 10.50 -44.70
N GLN A 482 21.91 9.68 -45.62
CA GLN A 482 22.08 10.05 -47.03
C GLN A 482 20.75 10.40 -47.74
N PRO A 483 19.66 9.61 -47.61
CA PRO A 483 18.38 9.95 -48.24
C PRO A 483 17.81 11.28 -47.72
N MET A 484 17.91 11.53 -46.40
CA MET A 484 17.47 12.79 -45.79
C MET A 484 18.25 13.98 -46.34
N MET A 485 19.59 13.90 -46.38
CA MET A 485 20.42 14.99 -46.90
C MET A 485 20.11 15.31 -48.36
N ALA A 486 19.89 14.27 -49.18
CA ALA A 486 19.55 14.43 -50.58
C ALA A 486 18.19 15.14 -50.77
N LEU A 487 17.18 14.81 -49.95
CA LEU A 487 15.85 15.43 -50.02
C LEU A 487 15.81 16.86 -49.46
N LEU A 488 16.70 17.22 -48.53
CA LEU A 488 16.82 18.57 -48.01
C LEU A 488 17.62 19.50 -48.94
N ALA A 489 18.51 18.96 -49.77
CA ALA A 489 19.43 19.75 -50.56
C ALA A 489 18.70 20.78 -51.44
N GLY A 490 19.04 22.06 -51.26
CA GLY A 490 18.44 23.16 -52.02
C GLY A 490 17.02 23.58 -51.60
N THR A 491 16.42 22.96 -50.56
CA THR A 491 15.08 23.36 -50.08
C THR A 491 15.14 24.56 -49.12
N PRO A 492 14.01 25.23 -48.84
CA PRO A 492 13.94 26.26 -47.80
C PRO A 492 14.32 25.73 -46.41
N GLU A 493 13.99 24.48 -46.10
CA GLU A 493 14.27 23.85 -44.81
C GLU A 493 15.77 23.68 -44.57
N ALA A 494 16.57 23.37 -45.60
CA ALA A 494 18.03 23.30 -45.47
C ALA A 494 18.68 24.59 -44.95
N ARG A 495 18.05 25.75 -45.20
CA ARG A 495 18.53 27.04 -44.68
C ARG A 495 18.08 27.29 -43.23
N ARG A 496 16.91 26.81 -42.86
CA ARG A 496 16.30 27.07 -41.54
C ARG A 496 16.69 26.05 -40.48
N LEU A 497 17.00 24.82 -40.85
CA LEU A 497 17.36 23.77 -39.92
C LEU A 497 18.85 23.78 -39.56
N ASP A 498 19.14 23.57 -38.28
CA ASP A 498 20.46 23.20 -37.77
C ASP A 498 20.42 21.71 -37.36
N LEU A 499 21.02 20.83 -38.17
CA LEU A 499 20.99 19.40 -37.93
C LEU A 499 22.01 19.01 -36.84
N ALA A 500 21.52 18.73 -35.63
CA ALA A 500 22.29 18.21 -34.52
C ALA A 500 22.38 16.68 -34.61
N ILE A 501 23.43 16.18 -35.24
CA ILE A 501 23.71 14.74 -35.38
C ILE A 501 24.30 14.22 -34.07
N VAL A 502 23.60 13.29 -33.42
CA VAL A 502 24.05 12.71 -32.14
C VAL A 502 24.40 11.24 -32.31
N MET A 503 25.66 10.88 -32.07
CA MET A 503 26.15 9.50 -32.18
C MET A 503 27.05 9.13 -31.01
N THR A 504 27.27 7.83 -30.81
CA THR A 504 28.22 7.33 -29.81
C THR A 504 29.67 7.42 -30.33
N ARG A 505 30.64 7.42 -29.42
CA ARG A 505 32.08 7.53 -29.77
C ARG A 505 32.57 6.34 -30.57
N SER A 506 32.14 5.13 -30.23
CA SER A 506 32.46 3.89 -30.96
C SER A 506 31.94 3.90 -32.40
N GLN A 507 30.80 4.56 -32.64
CA GLN A 507 30.21 4.70 -33.97
C GLN A 507 30.83 5.85 -34.78
N ALA A 508 31.60 6.73 -34.16
CA ALA A 508 32.10 7.94 -34.80
C ALA A 508 33.07 7.66 -35.95
N GLY A 509 34.05 6.75 -35.81
CA GLY A 509 34.99 6.41 -36.89
C GLY A 509 35.50 7.63 -37.69
N GLN A 510 35.27 7.63 -39.00
CA GLN A 510 35.53 8.75 -39.94
C GLN A 510 34.33 9.70 -40.14
N ALA A 511 33.33 9.66 -39.28
CA ALA A 511 32.10 10.46 -39.39
C ALA A 511 32.36 11.97 -39.45
N PRO A 512 33.25 12.58 -38.63
CA PRO A 512 33.46 14.03 -38.68
C PRO A 512 33.85 14.51 -40.08
N GLU A 513 34.87 13.89 -40.69
CA GLU A 513 35.36 14.26 -42.03
C GLU A 513 34.27 14.05 -43.10
N ARG A 514 33.65 12.86 -43.11
CA ARG A 514 32.60 12.53 -44.10
C ARG A 514 31.36 13.42 -43.97
N LEU A 515 30.97 13.76 -42.75
CA LEU A 515 29.83 14.64 -42.51
C LEU A 515 30.17 16.08 -42.88
N THR A 516 31.37 16.58 -42.60
CA THR A 516 31.79 17.92 -43.04
C THR A 516 31.73 18.02 -44.57
N ASP A 517 32.28 17.04 -45.30
CA ASP A 517 32.24 17.01 -46.76
C ASP A 517 30.81 16.93 -47.29
N SER A 518 29.98 16.05 -46.70
CA SER A 518 28.59 15.86 -47.11
C SER A 518 27.73 17.10 -46.85
N PHE A 519 27.88 17.75 -45.69
CA PHE A 519 27.15 18.98 -45.37
C PHE A 519 27.54 20.12 -46.29
N GLY A 520 28.84 20.24 -46.62
CA GLY A 520 29.31 21.19 -47.64
C GLY A 520 28.73 20.91 -49.02
N PHE A 521 28.69 19.64 -49.45
CA PHE A 521 28.14 19.24 -50.75
C PHE A 521 26.63 19.50 -50.88
N TYR A 522 25.85 19.12 -49.86
CA TYR A 522 24.38 19.28 -49.87
C TYR A 522 23.91 20.68 -49.45
N GLY A 523 24.83 21.56 -49.02
CA GLY A 523 24.50 22.91 -48.56
C GLY A 523 23.69 22.94 -47.26
N LEU A 524 23.97 22.01 -46.35
CA LEU A 524 23.25 21.83 -45.09
C LEU A 524 23.98 22.50 -43.92
N ARG A 525 23.22 22.84 -42.88
CA ARG A 525 23.74 23.40 -41.62
C ARG A 525 23.65 22.36 -40.51
N GLY A 526 24.69 22.20 -39.70
CA GLY A 526 24.66 21.22 -38.62
C GLY A 526 25.91 21.13 -37.76
N ARG A 527 25.76 20.27 -36.76
CA ARG A 527 26.75 19.99 -35.72
C ARG A 527 26.74 18.51 -35.38
N LEU A 528 27.91 17.98 -35.07
CA LEU A 528 28.10 16.62 -34.60
C LEU A 528 28.36 16.60 -33.09
N LEU A 529 27.60 15.79 -32.36
CA LEU A 529 27.74 15.55 -30.92
C LEU A 529 28.08 14.08 -30.64
N LEU A 530 29.18 13.86 -29.92
CA LEU A 530 29.71 12.51 -29.63
C LEU A 530 29.51 12.10 -28.16
N VAL A 531 28.45 11.35 -27.89
CA VAL A 531 28.11 10.86 -26.54
C VAL A 531 28.87 9.58 -26.16
N ALA A 532 28.82 9.20 -24.89
CA ALA A 532 29.42 7.95 -24.43
C ALA A 532 28.70 6.72 -25.03
N ASP A 533 29.38 5.60 -25.16
CA ASP A 533 28.83 4.41 -25.83
C ASP A 533 27.63 3.80 -25.10
N GLN A 534 27.62 3.87 -23.77
CA GLN A 534 26.54 3.34 -22.91
C GLN A 534 25.37 4.32 -22.75
N THR A 535 25.09 5.14 -23.77
CA THR A 535 24.05 6.17 -23.73
C THR A 535 22.80 5.71 -24.48
N ASP A 536 21.67 5.66 -23.78
CA ASP A 536 20.36 5.33 -24.35
C ASP A 536 19.83 6.40 -25.33
N LEU A 537 18.71 6.12 -26.02
CA LEU A 537 18.13 7.06 -26.99
C LEU A 537 17.68 8.37 -26.34
N CYS A 538 16.98 8.33 -25.20
CA CYS A 538 16.52 9.52 -24.48
C CYS A 538 17.66 10.48 -24.17
N THR A 539 18.76 9.95 -23.66
CA THR A 539 19.93 10.76 -23.28
C THR A 539 20.62 11.32 -24.51
N ARG A 540 20.62 10.60 -25.65
CA ARG A 540 21.09 11.15 -26.94
C ARG A 540 20.21 12.32 -27.40
N ILE A 541 18.89 12.17 -27.31
CA ILE A 541 17.94 13.23 -27.68
C ILE A 541 18.13 14.45 -26.78
N GLU A 542 18.18 14.28 -25.46
CA GLU A 542 18.42 15.36 -24.50
C GLU A 542 19.74 16.09 -24.73
N ALA A 543 20.81 15.33 -25.04
CA ALA A 543 22.11 15.92 -25.36
C ALA A 543 22.06 16.78 -26.63
N GLY A 544 21.29 16.36 -27.64
CA GLY A 544 21.04 17.16 -28.84
C GLY A 544 20.15 18.38 -28.56
N LEU A 545 19.09 18.23 -27.77
CA LEU A 545 18.18 19.32 -27.41
C LEU A 545 18.88 20.41 -26.59
N ALA A 546 19.90 20.05 -25.82
CA ALA A 546 20.73 21.01 -25.10
C ALA A 546 21.52 21.96 -26.03
N LEU A 547 21.62 21.63 -27.32
CA LEU A 547 22.24 22.48 -28.33
C LEU A 547 21.27 23.49 -28.96
N ALA A 548 19.97 23.36 -28.72
CA ALA A 548 18.95 24.21 -29.30
C ALA A 548 18.94 25.59 -28.63
N ASP A 549 18.87 26.64 -29.46
CA ASP A 549 18.81 28.04 -29.00
C ASP A 549 17.42 28.67 -29.23
N GLY A 550 16.69 28.28 -30.29
CA GLY A 550 15.35 28.79 -30.62
C GLY A 550 14.22 28.26 -29.71
N ASP A 551 13.00 28.78 -29.86
CA ASP A 551 11.83 28.43 -29.01
C ASP A 551 11.27 27.03 -29.29
N ARG A 552 11.48 26.53 -30.50
CA ARG A 552 11.07 25.21 -30.97
C ARG A 552 12.27 24.34 -31.31
N ALA A 553 12.11 23.03 -31.13
CA ALA A 553 13.07 22.04 -31.58
C ALA A 553 12.37 20.93 -32.35
N LEU A 554 13.09 20.30 -33.27
CA LEU A 554 12.59 19.17 -34.05
C LEU A 554 13.27 17.89 -33.58
N LEU A 555 12.48 16.90 -33.22
CA LEU A 555 12.96 15.54 -33.01
C LEU A 555 12.79 14.80 -34.33
N TRP A 556 13.88 14.24 -34.87
CA TRP A 556 13.83 13.68 -36.22
C TRP A 556 14.66 12.40 -36.36
N SER A 557 13.96 11.29 -36.62
CA SER A 557 14.54 10.02 -37.03
C SER A 557 14.93 10.05 -38.52
N PRO A 558 16.12 9.54 -38.89
CA PRO A 558 16.56 9.53 -40.28
C PRO A 558 15.76 8.61 -41.21
N ALA A 559 14.90 7.77 -40.66
CA ALA A 559 13.99 6.93 -41.44
C ALA A 559 12.68 7.65 -41.83
N ALA A 560 12.37 8.80 -41.25
CA ALA A 560 11.26 9.65 -41.69
C ALA A 560 11.74 10.68 -42.72
N LEU A 561 11.27 10.60 -43.96
CA LEU A 561 11.70 11.44 -45.08
C LEU A 561 10.59 12.40 -45.53
N PRO A 562 10.91 13.66 -45.85
CA PRO A 562 9.89 14.64 -46.22
C PRO A 562 9.25 14.28 -47.57
N ALA A 563 7.92 14.24 -47.63
CA ALA A 563 7.15 14.05 -48.86
C ALA A 563 6.44 15.35 -49.31
N THR A 564 6.12 16.23 -48.36
CA THR A 564 5.53 17.55 -48.63
C THR A 564 6.61 18.64 -48.70
N ALA A 565 6.52 19.54 -49.68
CA ALA A 565 7.39 20.72 -49.77
C ALA A 565 6.93 21.81 -48.77
N ASN A 566 7.86 22.65 -48.29
CA ASN A 566 7.58 23.68 -47.28
C ASN A 566 6.98 23.11 -45.99
N TRP A 567 7.33 21.87 -45.65
CA TRP A 567 6.71 21.13 -44.55
C TRP A 567 6.97 21.78 -43.20
N LEU A 568 8.16 22.35 -42.99
CA LEU A 568 8.52 22.95 -41.71
C LEU A 568 7.69 24.19 -41.40
N ALA A 569 7.56 25.08 -42.39
CA ALA A 569 6.73 26.28 -42.27
C ALA A 569 5.26 25.91 -42.05
N GLN A 570 4.75 24.89 -42.75
CA GLN A 570 3.38 24.42 -42.55
C GLN A 570 3.16 23.86 -41.13
N LEU A 571 4.10 23.09 -40.58
CA LEU A 571 3.99 22.59 -39.21
C LEU A 571 4.02 23.72 -38.17
N GLU A 572 4.86 24.74 -38.39
CA GLU A 572 4.90 25.92 -37.53
C GLU A 572 3.60 26.71 -37.60
N ASP A 573 3.11 27.03 -38.80
CA ASP A 573 1.84 27.75 -39.00
C ASP A 573 0.65 27.00 -38.38
N GLU A 574 0.62 25.67 -38.54
CA GLU A 574 -0.40 24.82 -37.93
C GLU A 574 -0.29 24.81 -36.40
N LEU A 575 0.91 24.80 -35.84
CA LEU A 575 1.11 24.85 -34.38
C LEU A 575 0.81 26.23 -33.81
N ASP A 576 1.19 27.31 -34.48
CA ASP A 576 0.89 28.70 -34.10
C ASP A 576 -0.62 29.01 -34.18
N GLY A 577 -1.32 28.38 -35.12
CA GLY A 577 -2.77 28.47 -35.24
C GLY A 577 -3.55 27.71 -34.16
N LEU A 578 -2.88 26.88 -33.36
CA LEU A 578 -3.45 26.23 -32.19
C LEU A 578 -3.13 27.11 -30.98
N ASP A 579 -4.15 27.63 -30.29
CA ASP A 579 -4.02 28.49 -29.09
C ASP A 579 -3.41 27.76 -27.85
N ALA A 580 -2.52 26.78 -28.06
CA ALA A 580 -1.90 25.96 -27.05
C ALA A 580 -0.47 25.56 -27.46
N LEU A 581 0.48 25.76 -26.53
CA LEU A 581 1.82 25.19 -26.66
C LEU A 581 1.77 23.66 -26.63
N GLY A 582 2.72 23.01 -27.29
CA GLY A 582 2.80 21.57 -27.27
C GLY A 582 3.70 20.95 -28.33
N LEU A 583 3.21 19.86 -28.94
CA LEU A 583 3.87 19.26 -30.09
C LEU A 583 2.93 18.98 -31.26
N ILE A 584 3.50 18.99 -32.45
CA ILE A 584 2.85 18.54 -33.68
C ILE A 584 3.75 17.56 -34.43
N SER A 585 3.15 16.47 -34.91
CA SER A 585 3.79 15.48 -35.77
C SER A 585 3.13 15.46 -37.15
N PRO A 586 3.87 15.26 -38.25
CA PRO A 586 3.26 15.05 -39.57
C PRO A 586 2.56 13.70 -39.65
N THR A 587 1.75 13.53 -40.69
CA THR A 587 1.27 12.21 -41.09
C THR A 587 2.45 11.40 -41.67
N LEU A 588 2.64 10.17 -41.19
CA LEU A 588 3.67 9.27 -41.70
C LEU A 588 3.04 8.15 -42.52
N VAL A 589 3.60 7.87 -43.69
CA VAL A 589 3.11 6.85 -44.61
C VAL A 589 4.25 5.96 -45.07
N TYR A 590 4.01 4.67 -45.18
CA TYR A 590 4.94 3.73 -45.80
C TYR A 590 5.08 3.99 -47.30
N GLU A 591 6.08 3.36 -47.92
CA GLU A 591 6.34 3.47 -49.36
C GLU A 591 5.17 2.96 -50.22
N ASP A 592 4.39 1.99 -49.71
CA ASP A 592 3.21 1.44 -50.37
C ASP A 592 1.96 2.32 -50.25
N GLY A 593 2.06 3.47 -49.58
CA GLY A 593 0.97 4.42 -49.35
C GLY A 593 0.06 4.05 -48.16
N SER A 594 0.40 3.01 -47.40
CA SER A 594 -0.31 2.72 -46.15
C SER A 594 0.14 3.64 -45.01
N VAL A 595 -0.76 3.92 -44.07
CA VAL A 595 -0.53 4.84 -42.96
C VAL A 595 0.35 4.16 -41.90
N PHE A 596 1.43 4.82 -41.50
CA PHE A 596 2.27 4.42 -40.38
C PHE A 596 1.86 5.15 -39.08
N TYR A 597 1.63 6.46 -39.17
CA TYR A 597 1.22 7.29 -38.05
C TYR A 597 0.31 8.42 -38.54
N GLY A 598 -0.67 8.78 -37.71
CA GLY A 598 -1.69 9.77 -38.02
C GLY A 598 -3.05 9.13 -38.32
N GLY A 599 -4.08 9.97 -38.37
CA GLY A 599 -5.43 9.60 -38.80
C GLY A 599 -6.54 9.70 -37.79
N ASP A 600 -7.72 9.25 -38.21
CA ASP A 600 -8.97 9.51 -37.52
C ASP A 600 -9.30 8.39 -36.51
N GLY A 601 -9.60 8.75 -35.26
CA GLY A 601 -10.14 7.83 -34.25
C GLY A 601 -9.17 7.34 -33.17
N ALA A 602 -8.03 8.03 -32.94
CA ALA A 602 -7.10 7.61 -31.89
C ALA A 602 -7.77 7.71 -30.51
N THR A 603 -7.90 6.57 -29.83
CA THR A 603 -8.40 6.49 -28.44
C THR A 603 -7.22 6.40 -27.49
N SER A 604 -7.45 6.58 -26.18
CA SER A 604 -6.42 6.43 -25.16
C SER A 604 -5.74 5.05 -25.16
N GLU A 605 -6.44 4.02 -25.66
CA GLU A 605 -5.94 2.64 -25.72
C GLU A 605 -5.20 2.31 -27.01
N ASN A 606 -5.47 3.01 -28.12
CA ASN A 606 -4.86 2.71 -29.42
C ASN A 606 -4.36 3.98 -30.12
N SER A 607 -3.04 4.20 -30.07
CA SER A 607 -2.41 5.43 -30.56
C SER A 607 -2.33 5.55 -32.09
N ALA A 608 -2.56 4.46 -32.82
CA ALA A 608 -2.48 4.40 -34.29
C ALA A 608 -3.61 3.53 -34.88
N PRO A 609 -4.88 3.95 -34.75
CA PRO A 609 -6.04 3.16 -35.18
C PRO A 609 -6.08 2.90 -36.69
N MET A 610 -5.38 3.72 -37.48
CA MET A 610 -5.33 3.63 -38.93
C MET A 610 -4.03 3.00 -39.45
N LEU A 611 -3.20 2.40 -38.58
CA LEU A 611 -1.96 1.72 -38.99
C LEU A 611 -2.27 0.66 -40.06
N GLY A 612 -1.59 0.74 -41.20
CA GLY A 612 -1.74 -0.17 -42.34
C GLY A 612 -2.90 0.14 -43.28
N TYR A 613 -3.79 1.09 -42.95
CA TYR A 613 -4.85 1.51 -43.87
C TYR A 613 -4.33 2.44 -44.97
N PRO A 614 -4.99 2.52 -46.14
CA PRO A 614 -4.56 3.42 -47.21
C PRO A 614 -4.62 4.89 -46.81
N ARG A 615 -3.62 5.69 -47.22
CA ARG A 615 -3.54 7.13 -46.93
C ARG A 615 -4.77 7.91 -47.40
N GLU A 616 -5.45 7.47 -48.46
CA GLU A 616 -6.64 8.15 -48.99
C GLU A 616 -7.80 8.17 -48.01
N TRP A 617 -7.76 7.32 -46.98
CA TRP A 617 -8.78 7.28 -45.93
C TRP A 617 -8.57 8.38 -44.88
N LEU A 618 -7.42 9.06 -44.90
CA LEU A 618 -7.16 10.21 -44.06
C LEU A 618 -7.86 11.45 -44.63
N ILE A 619 -8.74 12.05 -43.84
CA ILE A 619 -9.31 13.35 -44.19
C ILE A 619 -8.18 14.40 -44.13
N ARG A 620 -8.09 15.28 -45.13
CA ARG A 620 -7.11 16.39 -45.18
C ARG A 620 -7.65 17.66 -44.52
N GLY A 621 -6.78 18.48 -43.94
CA GLY A 621 -7.14 19.80 -43.39
C GLY A 621 -6.50 20.07 -42.02
N ALA A 622 -7.24 20.75 -41.13
CA ALA A 622 -6.73 21.21 -39.84
C ALA A 622 -6.07 20.10 -38.99
N PRO A 623 -5.08 20.45 -38.14
CA PRO A 623 -4.47 19.54 -37.19
C PRO A 623 -5.49 18.88 -36.27
N ARG A 624 -5.20 17.64 -35.85
CA ARG A 624 -6.10 16.85 -34.99
C ARG A 624 -5.41 16.51 -33.66
N PRO A 625 -6.13 16.57 -32.51
CA PRO A 625 -5.58 16.11 -31.24
C PRO A 625 -5.25 14.61 -31.30
N MET A 626 -4.14 14.23 -30.69
CA MET A 626 -3.67 12.84 -30.60
C MET A 626 -3.30 12.46 -29.17
N PRO A 627 -3.43 11.18 -28.78
CA PRO A 627 -2.99 10.72 -27.46
C PRO A 627 -1.47 10.76 -27.29
N ALA A 628 -0.71 10.60 -28.38
CA ALA A 628 0.74 10.74 -28.42
C ALA A 628 1.20 11.19 -29.81
N GLY A 629 2.30 11.95 -29.86
CA GLY A 629 2.97 12.29 -31.11
C GLY A 629 3.72 11.12 -31.73
N SER A 630 4.22 11.28 -32.95
CA SER A 630 5.10 10.30 -33.58
C SER A 630 6.45 10.22 -32.86
N ALA A 631 6.97 9.01 -32.68
CA ALA A 631 8.32 8.78 -32.18
C ALA A 631 9.41 9.18 -33.19
N GLN A 632 9.05 9.27 -34.47
CA GLN A 632 9.97 9.45 -35.58
C GLN A 632 10.11 10.92 -35.97
N LEU A 633 9.05 11.72 -35.87
CA LEU A 633 9.12 13.15 -36.14
C LEU A 633 8.14 13.97 -35.31
N ALA A 634 8.66 14.95 -34.58
CA ALA A 634 7.86 15.87 -33.79
C ALA A 634 8.52 17.25 -33.71
N LEU A 635 7.78 18.30 -34.09
CA LEU A 635 8.10 19.68 -33.77
C LEU A 635 7.51 19.99 -32.39
N ILE A 636 8.32 20.48 -31.47
CA ILE A 636 7.91 20.68 -30.08
C ILE A 636 8.37 22.05 -29.56
N ASP A 637 7.47 22.70 -28.82
CA ASP A 637 7.80 23.89 -28.05
C ASP A 637 8.72 23.51 -26.88
N ARG A 638 9.88 24.15 -26.79
CA ARG A 638 10.87 23.82 -25.75
C ARG A 638 10.39 24.19 -24.35
N ALA A 639 9.54 25.21 -24.23
CA ALA A 639 8.90 25.55 -22.96
C ALA A 639 8.04 24.39 -22.45
N ALA A 640 7.25 23.78 -23.35
CA ALA A 640 6.44 22.60 -23.03
C ALA A 640 7.31 21.41 -22.64
N MET A 641 8.37 21.15 -23.41
CA MET A 641 9.35 20.10 -23.09
C MET A 641 10.00 20.29 -21.71
N ALA A 642 10.44 21.52 -21.41
CA ALA A 642 11.09 21.83 -20.14
C ALA A 642 10.14 21.62 -18.95
N GLN A 643 8.88 22.03 -19.08
CA GLN A 643 7.86 21.89 -18.04
C GLN A 643 7.40 20.43 -17.86
N ALA A 644 7.33 19.63 -18.94
CA ALA A 644 7.07 18.20 -18.85
C ALA A 644 8.25 17.39 -18.27
N GLY A 645 9.42 18.02 -18.07
CA GLY A 645 10.63 17.37 -17.56
C GLY A 645 11.46 16.66 -18.63
N GLY A 646 11.29 16.98 -19.92
CA GLY A 646 12.06 16.38 -21.02
C GLY A 646 11.80 14.88 -21.18
N PHE A 647 12.83 14.11 -21.47
CA PHE A 647 12.79 12.65 -21.61
C PHE A 647 13.18 11.89 -20.32
N SER A 648 13.14 12.54 -19.15
CA SER A 648 13.46 11.92 -17.86
C SER A 648 12.33 11.04 -17.31
N GLY A 649 11.73 10.20 -18.16
CA GLY A 649 10.59 9.35 -17.85
C GLY A 649 10.89 8.21 -16.87
N ARG A 650 9.81 7.49 -16.50
CA ARG A 650 9.90 6.28 -15.66
C ARG A 650 10.07 4.99 -16.45
N LEU A 651 9.92 5.03 -17.77
CA LEU A 651 10.05 3.88 -18.66
C LEU A 651 11.50 3.43 -18.87
N TYR A 652 11.67 2.19 -19.31
CA TYR A 652 12.95 1.49 -19.40
C TYR A 652 13.39 1.22 -20.84
N SER A 653 12.46 0.97 -21.75
CA SER A 653 12.69 0.83 -23.19
C SER A 653 12.64 2.18 -23.93
N ASP A 654 13.20 2.20 -25.14
CA ASP A 654 13.13 3.36 -26.03
C ASP A 654 11.80 3.44 -26.81
N ALA A 655 11.06 2.31 -26.92
CA ALA A 655 9.87 2.20 -27.76
C ALA A 655 8.71 3.08 -27.28
N MET A 656 8.54 3.23 -25.97
CA MET A 656 7.39 3.93 -25.37
C MET A 656 7.71 5.36 -24.91
N VAL A 657 8.91 5.84 -25.16
CA VAL A 657 9.41 7.15 -24.71
C VAL A 657 8.53 8.31 -25.18
N HIS A 658 8.08 8.26 -26.43
CA HIS A 658 7.18 9.26 -27.01
C HIS A 658 5.82 9.31 -26.32
N ARG A 659 5.30 8.16 -25.85
CA ARG A 659 4.04 8.07 -25.09
C ARG A 659 4.18 8.57 -23.67
N ASP A 660 5.29 8.27 -23.00
CA ASP A 660 5.55 8.83 -21.66
C ASP A 660 5.71 10.36 -21.71
N LEU A 661 6.42 10.89 -22.72
CA LEU A 661 6.50 12.34 -22.92
C LEU A 661 5.11 12.92 -23.18
N ALA A 662 4.32 12.30 -24.06
CA ALA A 662 2.97 12.74 -24.37
C ALA A 662 2.08 12.81 -23.13
N ARG A 663 2.08 11.76 -22.30
CA ARG A 663 1.36 11.75 -21.02
C ARG A 663 1.78 12.91 -20.12
N ARG A 664 3.09 13.13 -19.94
CA ARG A 664 3.61 14.22 -19.10
C ARG A 664 3.30 15.62 -19.65
N LEU A 665 3.28 15.78 -20.97
CA LEU A 665 2.83 17.01 -21.62
C LEU A 665 1.35 17.25 -21.35
N HIS A 666 0.51 16.22 -21.48
CA HIS A 666 -0.91 16.30 -21.17
C HIS A 666 -1.16 16.64 -19.69
N ASP A 667 -0.47 15.98 -18.76
CA ASP A 667 -0.54 16.24 -17.32
C ASP A 667 -0.13 17.68 -16.97
N ALA A 668 0.75 18.29 -17.78
CA ALA A 668 1.17 19.68 -17.66
C ALA A 668 0.28 20.68 -18.42
N GLY A 669 -0.77 20.21 -19.12
CA GLY A 669 -1.75 21.04 -19.82
C GLY A 669 -1.38 21.40 -21.27
N PHE A 670 -0.41 20.73 -21.89
CA PHE A 670 0.02 20.98 -23.27
C PHE A 670 -0.72 20.14 -24.31
N GLY A 671 -0.81 20.66 -25.53
CA GLY A 671 -1.47 20.02 -26.65
C GLY A 671 -0.57 19.03 -27.40
N ILE A 672 -1.19 18.00 -27.98
CA ILE A 672 -0.51 17.00 -28.82
C ILE A 672 -1.31 16.82 -30.08
N TRP A 673 -0.67 17.03 -31.22
CA TRP A 673 -1.36 17.17 -32.49
C TRP A 673 -0.71 16.34 -33.60
N SER A 674 -1.54 15.88 -34.54
CA SER A 674 -1.09 15.38 -35.85
C SER A 674 -1.50 16.38 -36.91
N SER A 675 -0.53 16.84 -37.71
CA SER A 675 -0.79 17.52 -38.97
C SER A 675 -1.47 16.56 -39.95
N ARG A 676 -2.33 17.12 -40.80
CA ARG A 676 -2.95 16.41 -41.92
C ARG A 676 -2.65 17.06 -43.27
N SER A 677 -1.87 18.13 -43.26
CA SER A 677 -1.40 18.82 -44.47
C SER A 677 0.03 18.40 -44.84
N VAL A 678 0.79 17.92 -43.84
CA VAL A 678 2.19 17.53 -43.99
C VAL A 678 2.35 16.02 -43.94
N ASP A 679 2.97 15.47 -44.97
CA ASP A 679 3.28 14.05 -45.10
C ASP A 679 4.79 13.80 -45.11
N PHE A 680 5.15 12.67 -44.50
CA PHE A 680 6.50 12.10 -44.54
C PHE A 680 6.42 10.61 -44.91
N TRP A 681 7.39 10.13 -45.68
CA TRP A 681 7.61 8.71 -45.90
C TRP A 681 8.32 8.08 -44.71
N MET A 682 7.93 6.85 -44.38
CA MET A 682 8.54 6.02 -43.37
C MET A 682 9.30 4.87 -44.04
N LEU A 683 10.62 4.90 -43.99
CA LEU A 683 11.46 3.79 -44.42
C LEU A 683 11.37 2.65 -43.39
N GLU A 684 11.08 1.42 -43.85
CA GLU A 684 11.26 0.23 -43.02
C GLU A 684 12.75 0.05 -42.73
N ASP A 685 13.14 -0.07 -41.45
CA ASP A 685 14.49 -0.53 -41.11
C ASP A 685 14.48 -2.07 -41.09
N PRO A 686 15.15 -2.76 -42.04
CA PRO A 686 15.04 -4.20 -42.21
C PRO A 686 15.70 -5.02 -41.09
N GLN A 687 16.30 -4.40 -40.07
CA GLN A 687 17.00 -5.12 -38.99
C GLN A 687 16.66 -4.61 -37.58
N ASN A 688 15.43 -4.86 -37.15
CA ASN A 688 15.13 -5.05 -35.74
C ASN A 688 14.87 -6.55 -35.49
N ALA A 689 15.91 -7.38 -35.60
CA ALA A 689 15.91 -8.66 -34.89
C ALA A 689 15.93 -8.30 -33.39
N SER A 690 14.75 -8.05 -32.84
CA SER A 690 14.61 -7.48 -31.50
C SER A 690 15.26 -8.43 -30.50
N ASP A 691 16.22 -7.90 -29.75
CA ASP A 691 16.85 -8.55 -28.62
C ASP A 691 15.74 -8.98 -27.64
N ALA A 692 15.79 -10.23 -27.15
CA ALA A 692 14.80 -10.73 -26.21
C ALA A 692 14.70 -9.85 -24.96
N MET A 693 15.81 -9.21 -24.57
CA MET A 693 15.85 -8.23 -23.48
C MET A 693 15.05 -6.96 -23.80
N LEU A 694 15.15 -6.46 -25.04
CA LEU A 694 14.38 -5.28 -25.47
C LEU A 694 12.88 -5.56 -25.40
N ARG A 695 12.44 -6.73 -25.91
CA ARG A 695 11.02 -7.15 -25.81
C ARG A 695 10.54 -7.26 -24.36
N LEU A 696 11.39 -7.73 -23.44
CA LEU A 696 11.06 -7.77 -22.02
C LEU A 696 10.83 -6.36 -21.48
N LEU A 697 11.73 -5.42 -21.76
CA LEU A 697 11.60 -4.03 -21.33
C LEU A 697 10.35 -3.36 -21.91
N GLU A 698 10.03 -3.59 -23.18
CA GLU A 698 8.81 -3.07 -23.82
C GLU A 698 7.53 -3.59 -23.13
N ARG A 699 7.52 -4.87 -22.75
CA ARG A 699 6.40 -5.49 -22.03
C ARG A 699 6.29 -4.98 -20.59
N ILE A 700 7.41 -4.76 -19.90
CA ILE A 700 7.46 -4.11 -18.59
C ILE A 700 6.89 -2.69 -18.69
N ASP A 701 7.34 -1.90 -19.67
CA ASP A 701 6.85 -0.54 -19.87
C ASP A 701 5.37 -0.49 -20.19
N SER A 702 4.87 -1.45 -20.97
CA SER A 702 3.44 -1.59 -21.25
C SER A 702 2.64 -1.88 -19.97
N ALA A 703 3.16 -2.74 -19.08
CA ALA A 703 2.54 -3.02 -17.79
C ALA A 703 2.56 -1.79 -16.86
N LEU A 704 3.67 -1.04 -16.84
CA LEU A 704 3.78 0.21 -16.07
C LEU A 704 2.80 1.28 -16.58
N ALA A 705 2.71 1.44 -17.90
CA ALA A 705 1.77 2.38 -18.52
C ALA A 705 0.30 1.98 -18.27
N GLY A 706 0.00 0.68 -18.19
CA GLY A 706 -1.34 0.17 -17.87
C GLY A 706 -1.70 0.27 -16.39
N HIS A 707 -0.74 0.14 -15.47
CA HIS A 707 -0.97 0.30 -14.03
C HIS A 707 -1.26 1.75 -13.60
N ASP A 708 -0.78 2.73 -14.35
CA ASP A 708 -1.05 4.16 -14.12
C ASP A 708 -2.40 4.63 -14.72
N ALA A 709 -3.24 3.75 -15.28
CA ALA A 709 -4.60 4.10 -15.71
C ALA A 709 -5.61 3.85 -14.57
N PRO A 710 -5.96 4.89 -13.79
CA PRO A 710 -7.33 5.41 -13.88
C PRO A 710 -7.47 6.94 -13.68
N ILE A 711 -8.67 7.45 -13.99
CA ILE A 711 -9.22 8.83 -13.86
C ILE A 711 -9.40 9.57 -15.20
N LEU A 712 -10.24 9.03 -16.11
CA LEU A 712 -11.09 9.85 -17.00
C LEU A 712 -12.45 9.15 -17.27
N ALA A 713 -12.98 8.41 -16.30
CA ALA A 713 -14.36 7.92 -16.33
C ALA A 713 -15.20 8.65 -15.27
N GLY A 714 -15.29 9.97 -15.42
CA GLY A 714 -16.24 10.83 -14.71
C GLY A 714 -17.42 11.21 -15.61
N GLY A 715 -18.07 10.23 -16.23
CA GLY A 715 -19.30 10.42 -17.01
C GLY A 715 -20.49 9.86 -16.23
N ARG A 716 -21.39 10.75 -15.77
CA ARG A 716 -22.62 10.41 -15.02
C ARG A 716 -23.41 9.26 -15.68
N PRO A 717 -23.99 8.33 -14.90
CA PRO A 717 -25.00 7.43 -15.42
C PRO A 717 -26.29 8.22 -15.73
N ARG A 718 -26.85 7.98 -16.91
CA ARG A 718 -28.29 8.15 -17.16
C ARG A 718 -28.97 6.83 -16.90
#